data_AF-A0A4W3HPB6-F1
#
_entry.id   AF-A0A4W3HPB6-F1
#
_cell.length_a   1.000
_cell.length_b   1.000
_cell.length_c   1.000
_cell.angle_alpha   90.00
_cell.angle_beta   90.00
_cell.angle_gamma   90.00
#
_symmetry.space_group_name_H-M   'P 1'
#
loop_
_entity.id
_entity.type
_entity.pdbx_description
1 polymer ?
#
loop_
_entity_poly.entity_id
_entity_poly.type
_entity_poly.pdbx_seq_one_letter_code
_entity_poly.pdbx_strand_id
1 'polypeptide(L)'
;IIQLLIRQPSTSTAKKKENEIELSDSDSGCGSSQSECDKTSSGENNKKNRPTTSTRSFLIDPGFGLYKINELVDARDLVIGAWFEAHVVNVTRSTKGQKSVTLKNDHCSGITSNNSDSTPSTSNVAPTNNDIVYHIKYDDYPENGIVEMHAENVRPRARTILKWDQLQMGQVVMVNYNLEIPEERGFWFDAEVSAMKETSRTNKEIFVKILLGGPLDIIGDCKIQFLDEIYKIEEPGTDPITLAEGQFKRKSGPECKYCKADPDAECRFCACRLCGGKQDPAMQLLCDECNMAYHIYCLNPPLNKIPEDEDCFRTMRLDQKQRENKWRKRGMACVGRTKECTIVPSNHYGPIPGTPVGTMWKFRVQVSEAGVHRPHVGGIHGRSNDGAYSLVLAGGFEDEVDRGNEFTYTGSGGRDLSGNKRIGEQSYDQALTNMNRALALNCDAPLNDEIGAEARDWRAGKPVRVVRSSKGRKVSKYAPEEGNRYDGIYKVVKYWPEIGKSGFLVWRYLLRRDDVEPSPWTPEGKDRTKKLGLKIQYPEGYLEAMANKEKKGKKPDARTTKVDNLGTTPTLFFKLTKVAVTPPPVKSMKLAQDDAEGEKYQLTSQQQWLIREDCLNKKLWDEALASLMEGPKFLRRLEQIFMCICCQELVFQPITTECQHNVCRSCLQRSFRAQVYTCPACRHELGKDYNMVPNKVLQSILDQFFPGYSKGR
;
A
#
# COMPACT_ATOMS: atom_id res chain seq x y z
N ILE A 1 11.10 13.65 0.91
CA ILE A 1 12.46 13.07 1.00
C ILE A 1 12.53 12.11 -0.18
N ILE A 2 13.37 12.37 -1.18
CA ILE A 2 13.55 11.44 -2.30
C ILE A 2 14.68 10.53 -1.86
N GLN A 3 14.36 9.29 -1.51
CA GLN A 3 15.34 8.27 -1.25
C GLN A 3 15.72 7.65 -2.61
N LEU A 4 17.01 7.39 -2.79
CA LEU A 4 17.54 6.77 -4.00
C LEU A 4 18.06 5.41 -3.59
N LEU A 5 17.33 4.36 -3.95
CA LEU A 5 17.68 2.99 -3.61
C LEU A 5 18.68 2.45 -4.63
N ILE A 6 19.70 1.73 -4.15
CA ILE A 6 20.64 1.02 -5.02
C ILE A 6 19.90 -0.18 -5.61
N ARG A 7 19.95 -0.34 -6.94
CA ARG A 7 19.43 -1.55 -7.57
C ARG A 7 20.25 -2.74 -7.13
N GLN A 8 19.64 -3.71 -6.45
CA GLN A 8 20.31 -4.99 -6.20
C GLN A 8 20.50 -5.73 -7.54
N PRO A 9 21.67 -6.31 -7.80
CA PRO A 9 21.88 -7.10 -9.01
C PRO A 9 20.94 -8.30 -9.01
N SER A 10 20.16 -8.46 -10.08
CA SER A 10 19.51 -9.73 -10.37
C SER A 10 20.61 -10.75 -10.66
N THR A 11 20.66 -11.84 -9.91
CA THR A 11 21.63 -12.91 -10.14
C THR A 11 21.25 -13.67 -11.41
N SER A 12 21.66 -13.16 -12.56
CA SER A 12 21.78 -13.93 -13.80
C SER A 12 23.26 -13.99 -14.17
N THR A 13 23.88 -15.15 -13.95
CA THR A 13 25.25 -15.42 -14.36
C THR A 13 25.30 -15.57 -15.88
N ALA A 14 25.61 -14.48 -16.59
CA ALA A 14 26.00 -14.53 -18.00
C ALA A 14 27.50 -14.90 -18.08
N LYS A 15 27.79 -16.08 -18.64
CA LYS A 15 29.15 -16.53 -18.98
C LYS A 15 29.76 -15.56 -19.99
N LYS A 16 30.92 -14.96 -19.67
CA LYS A 16 31.78 -14.32 -20.67
C LYS A 16 32.32 -15.41 -21.60
N LYS A 17 31.94 -15.36 -22.87
CA LYS A 17 32.68 -15.99 -23.97
C LYS A 17 33.89 -15.11 -24.26
N GLU A 18 35.07 -15.57 -23.89
CA GLU A 18 36.31 -15.05 -24.47
C GLU A 18 36.46 -15.69 -25.85
N ASN A 19 36.51 -14.86 -26.89
CA ASN A 19 36.79 -15.29 -28.26
C ASN A 19 38.28 -15.54 -28.40
N GLU A 20 38.59 -16.74 -28.88
CA GLU A 20 39.89 -17.16 -29.39
C GLU A 20 40.31 -16.27 -30.57
N ILE A 21 41.57 -15.81 -30.54
CA ILE A 21 42.33 -15.43 -31.72
C ILE A 21 43.56 -16.33 -31.71
N GLU A 22 43.64 -17.18 -32.74
CA GLU A 22 44.80 -18.03 -33.04
C GLU A 22 46.06 -17.19 -33.25
N LEU A 23 47.22 -17.72 -32.82
CA LEU A 23 48.49 -17.67 -33.58
C LEU A 23 49.53 -18.60 -32.92
N SER A 24 49.78 -19.70 -33.62
CA SER A 24 51.06 -20.40 -33.89
C SER A 24 52.16 -20.57 -32.83
N ASP A 25 52.57 -21.84 -32.74
CA ASP A 25 53.94 -22.37 -32.75
C ASP A 25 54.70 -22.68 -31.44
N SER A 26 55.01 -23.98 -31.36
CA SER A 26 56.31 -24.56 -30.98
C SER A 26 56.63 -24.86 -29.51
N ASP A 27 56.48 -26.14 -29.22
CA ASP A 27 57.54 -27.07 -28.78
C ASP A 27 57.90 -27.20 -27.29
N SER A 28 58.22 -28.47 -26.95
CA SER A 28 59.04 -28.92 -25.82
C SER A 28 58.40 -29.13 -24.43
N GLY A 29 58.03 -30.39 -24.15
CA GLY A 29 58.94 -31.22 -23.36
C GLY A 29 58.72 -31.36 -21.84
N CYS A 30 58.31 -32.58 -21.47
CA CYS A 30 58.88 -33.41 -20.38
C CYS A 30 58.51 -33.12 -18.91
N GLY A 31 58.03 -34.19 -18.24
CA GLY A 31 58.77 -34.68 -17.07
C GLY A 31 58.05 -34.77 -15.73
N SER A 32 57.20 -35.80 -15.60
CA SER A 32 57.14 -36.81 -14.53
C SER A 32 57.39 -36.51 -13.04
N SER A 33 56.64 -37.31 -12.25
CA SER A 33 56.98 -37.95 -10.96
C SER A 33 56.95 -37.08 -9.70
N GLN A 34 56.55 -37.55 -8.50
CA GLN A 34 55.75 -38.67 -7.96
C GLN A 34 55.96 -38.56 -6.43
N SER A 35 55.08 -39.21 -5.64
CA SER A 35 55.31 -39.72 -4.27
C SER A 35 55.32 -38.69 -3.11
N GLU A 36 54.94 -39.00 -1.88
CA GLU A 36 53.99 -39.93 -1.24
C GLU A 36 54.10 -39.67 0.28
N CYS A 37 52.99 -39.91 0.99
CA CYS A 37 52.87 -40.46 2.35
C CYS A 37 53.25 -39.65 3.64
N ASP A 38 52.22 -39.55 4.50
CA ASP A 38 52.13 -40.08 5.87
C ASP A 38 52.59 -39.33 7.15
N LYS A 39 51.57 -39.02 7.96
CA LYS A 39 51.31 -39.47 9.37
C LYS A 39 51.56 -38.54 10.59
N THR A 40 50.41 -38.25 11.23
CA THR A 40 50.01 -38.43 12.65
C THR A 40 50.30 -37.42 13.77
N SER A 41 49.19 -37.09 14.47
CA SER A 41 48.99 -36.84 15.93
C SER A 41 49.56 -35.54 16.53
N SER A 42 48.95 -34.80 17.47
CA SER A 42 47.66 -34.75 18.19
C SER A 42 47.71 -33.47 19.07
N GLY A 43 46.59 -32.81 19.41
CA GLY A 43 46.51 -31.95 20.60
C GLY A 43 45.91 -30.54 20.47
N GLU A 44 44.57 -30.49 20.49
CA GLU A 44 43.68 -29.57 21.23
C GLU A 44 43.78 -28.02 21.21
N ASN A 45 42.69 -27.45 20.68
CA ASN A 45 41.81 -26.40 21.25
C ASN A 45 42.31 -24.94 21.45
N ASN A 46 41.91 -24.06 20.51
CA ASN A 46 41.18 -22.84 20.87
C ASN A 46 40.34 -22.31 19.68
N LYS A 47 39.03 -22.62 19.68
CA LYS A 47 38.06 -22.17 18.66
C LYS A 47 37.70 -20.68 18.87
N LYS A 48 38.09 -19.84 17.92
CA LYS A 48 37.34 -18.63 17.52
C LYS A 48 36.56 -18.97 16.25
N ASN A 49 35.30 -19.39 16.37
CA ASN A 49 34.45 -19.66 15.19
C ASN A 49 33.49 -18.51 14.91
N ARG A 50 33.96 -17.65 13.99
CA ARG A 50 33.13 -16.96 12.99
C ARG A 50 32.58 -18.04 12.04
N PRO A 51 31.29 -18.11 11.70
CA PRO A 51 30.84 -19.08 10.71
C PRO A 51 31.28 -18.63 9.31
N THR A 52 32.03 -19.52 8.66
CA THR A 52 32.39 -19.49 7.24
C THR A 52 31.19 -19.83 6.36
N THR A 53 31.13 -19.18 5.19
CA THR A 53 30.04 -19.14 4.21
C THR A 53 29.75 -20.46 3.45
N SER A 54 29.85 -21.63 4.08
CA SER A 54 29.72 -22.94 3.39
C SER A 54 28.76 -23.93 4.05
N THR A 55 27.94 -23.52 5.01
CA THR A 55 27.02 -24.43 5.72
C THR A 55 25.63 -24.58 5.07
N ARG A 56 25.32 -23.84 4.00
CA ARG A 56 23.98 -23.83 3.37
C ARG A 56 23.71 -24.97 2.38
N SER A 57 24.70 -25.81 2.09
CA SER A 57 24.62 -26.80 1.00
C SER A 57 24.37 -28.24 1.46
N PHE A 58 24.39 -28.53 2.77
CA PHE A 58 24.17 -29.89 3.28
C PHE A 58 22.77 -30.02 3.91
N LEU A 59 22.05 -31.07 3.51
CA LEU A 59 20.80 -31.45 4.14
C LEU A 59 21.08 -31.96 5.56
N ILE A 60 20.33 -31.44 6.53
CA ILE A 60 20.41 -31.92 7.92
C ILE A 60 19.07 -32.59 8.22
N ASP A 61 19.13 -33.89 8.53
CA ASP A 61 17.97 -34.65 8.95
C ASP A 61 17.74 -34.45 10.46
N PRO A 62 16.64 -33.78 10.87
CA PRO A 62 16.31 -33.60 12.30
C PRO A 62 15.82 -34.89 12.97
N GLY A 63 15.61 -35.99 12.22
CA GLY A 63 15.10 -37.27 12.73
C GLY A 63 13.58 -37.30 12.96
N PHE A 64 12.87 -36.25 12.56
CA PHE A 64 11.40 -36.15 12.56
C PHE A 64 10.93 -35.08 11.56
N GLY A 65 9.76 -35.25 10.96
CA GLY A 65 9.25 -34.35 9.93
C GLY A 65 9.46 -34.90 8.52
N LEU A 66 8.69 -34.35 7.59
CA LEU A 66 8.66 -34.74 6.18
C LEU A 66 9.76 -34.09 5.35
N TYR A 67 10.28 -32.94 5.80
CA TYR A 67 11.28 -32.13 5.09
C TYR A 67 12.52 -31.92 5.94
N LYS A 68 13.69 -32.01 5.31
CA LYS A 68 15.00 -31.84 5.96
C LYS A 68 15.37 -30.36 6.04
N ILE A 69 16.23 -30.01 7.00
CA ILE A 69 16.77 -28.66 7.08
C ILE A 69 17.70 -28.42 5.88
N ASN A 70 17.61 -27.23 5.29
CA ASN A 70 18.20 -26.78 4.02
C ASN A 70 17.59 -27.40 2.75
N GLU A 71 16.49 -28.16 2.86
CA GLU A 71 15.75 -28.63 1.69
C GLU A 71 15.00 -27.48 0.99
N LEU A 72 15.03 -27.47 -0.35
CA LEU A 72 14.23 -26.53 -1.13
C LEU A 72 12.77 -27.01 -1.20
N VAL A 73 11.87 -26.12 -0.84
CA VAL A 73 10.43 -26.35 -0.79
C VAL A 73 9.68 -25.28 -1.56
N ASP A 74 8.42 -25.57 -1.85
CA ASP A 74 7.41 -24.57 -2.16
C ASP A 74 6.51 -24.38 -0.95
N ALA A 75 6.24 -23.13 -0.60
CA ALA A 75 5.42 -22.76 0.54
C ALA A 75 4.21 -21.96 0.09
N ARG A 76 3.03 -22.34 0.57
CA ARG A 76 1.76 -21.68 0.26
C ARG A 76 1.61 -20.44 1.13
N ASP A 77 1.41 -19.28 0.50
CA ASP A 77 0.97 -18.07 1.19
C ASP A 77 -0.54 -18.20 1.49
N LEU A 78 -0.91 -18.11 2.77
CA LEU A 78 -2.29 -18.30 3.24
C LEU A 78 -3.22 -17.12 2.90
N VAL A 79 -2.67 -15.95 2.57
CA VAL A 79 -3.44 -14.74 2.24
C VAL A 79 -3.87 -14.79 0.78
N ILE A 80 -2.96 -15.20 -0.11
CA ILE A 80 -3.22 -15.21 -1.56
C ILE A 80 -3.49 -16.60 -2.13
N GLY A 81 -3.16 -17.69 -1.42
CA GLY A 81 -3.36 -19.07 -1.87
C GLY A 81 -2.32 -19.56 -2.90
N ALA A 82 -1.30 -18.74 -3.19
CA ALA A 82 -0.24 -19.05 -4.16
C ALA A 82 0.98 -19.72 -3.51
N TRP A 83 1.74 -20.46 -4.30
CA TRP A 83 2.96 -21.15 -3.90
C TRP A 83 4.21 -20.37 -4.31
N PHE A 84 5.19 -20.30 -3.40
CA PHE A 84 6.45 -19.58 -3.59
C PHE A 84 7.65 -20.42 -3.21
N GLU A 85 8.77 -20.17 -3.89
CA GLU A 85 10.06 -20.79 -3.63
C GLU A 85 10.59 -20.42 -2.24
N ALA A 86 10.87 -21.43 -1.42
CA ALA A 86 11.45 -21.27 -0.10
C ALA A 86 12.44 -22.41 0.23
N HIS A 87 13.15 -22.29 1.35
CA HIS A 87 13.96 -23.37 1.91
C HIS A 87 13.70 -23.52 3.41
N VAL A 88 13.81 -24.76 3.91
CA VAL A 88 13.62 -25.07 5.33
C VAL A 88 14.86 -24.65 6.11
N VAL A 89 14.67 -23.81 7.13
CA VAL A 89 15.75 -23.32 8.01
C VAL A 89 15.79 -24.12 9.31
N ASN A 90 14.63 -24.53 9.83
CA ASN A 90 14.53 -25.30 11.06
C ASN A 90 13.24 -26.13 11.08
N VAL A 91 13.23 -27.20 11.87
CA VAL A 91 12.05 -28.06 12.08
C VAL A 91 11.87 -28.26 13.58
N THR A 92 10.68 -27.94 14.10
CA THR A 92 10.38 -27.99 15.53
C THR A 92 9.11 -28.77 15.80
N ARG A 93 8.94 -29.25 17.04
CA ARG A 93 7.71 -29.88 17.51
C ARG A 93 6.87 -28.86 18.28
N SER A 94 5.58 -28.82 17.99
CA SER A 94 4.60 -27.97 18.64
C SER A 94 4.40 -28.41 20.09
N THR A 95 4.76 -27.57 21.06
CA THR A 95 4.44 -27.80 22.47
C THR A 95 3.02 -27.32 22.76
N LYS A 96 1.99 -28.12 22.42
CA LYS A 96 0.63 -27.89 22.92
C LYS A 96 0.31 -28.81 24.10
N GLY A 97 0.83 -28.43 25.26
CA GLY A 97 0.25 -28.74 26.57
C GLY A 97 -0.10 -27.42 27.26
N GLN A 98 -1.39 -27.23 27.58
CA GLN A 98 -2.01 -26.08 28.28
C GLN A 98 -2.21 -24.76 27.50
N LYS A 99 -3.33 -24.69 26.77
CA LYS A 99 -4.49 -23.80 27.04
C LYS A 99 -5.43 -23.79 25.84
N SER A 100 -6.42 -24.68 25.88
CA SER A 100 -7.65 -24.54 25.10
C SER A 100 -8.76 -24.08 26.05
N VAL A 101 -9.20 -22.85 25.82
CA VAL A 101 -10.50 -22.22 26.06
C VAL A 101 -11.49 -22.92 27.02
N THR A 102 -11.89 -22.19 28.07
CA THR A 102 -13.22 -22.38 28.68
C THR A 102 -13.96 -21.04 28.66
N LEU A 103 -14.83 -20.90 27.67
CA LEU A 103 -16.05 -20.11 27.78
C LEU A 103 -16.92 -20.78 28.84
N LYS A 104 -17.28 -20.03 29.88
CA LYS A 104 -18.31 -20.44 30.84
C LYS A 104 -19.68 -20.30 30.18
N ASN A 105 -20.43 -21.39 30.13
CA ASN A 105 -21.87 -21.39 30.30
C ASN A 105 -22.21 -22.54 31.25
N ASP A 106 -22.66 -22.18 32.44
CA ASP A 106 -23.14 -23.08 33.49
C ASP A 106 -24.54 -23.60 33.15
N HIS A 107 -24.73 -24.91 33.18
CA HIS A 107 -25.81 -25.64 33.91
C HIS A 107 -26.01 -27.03 33.29
N CYS A 108 -25.66 -28.09 34.04
CA CYS A 108 -26.61 -29.10 34.54
C CYS A 108 -25.87 -30.17 35.36
N SER A 109 -26.19 -30.20 36.66
CA SER A 109 -26.46 -31.38 37.49
C SER A 109 -25.55 -32.62 37.41
N GLY A 110 -24.75 -32.78 38.47
CA GLY A 110 -25.01 -33.83 39.45
C GLY A 110 -24.40 -35.22 39.26
N ILE A 111 -23.59 -35.60 40.26
CA ILE A 111 -23.55 -36.92 40.93
C ILE A 111 -22.39 -37.89 40.56
N THR A 112 -21.36 -37.78 41.42
CA THR A 112 -20.62 -38.83 42.18
C THR A 112 -19.72 -39.89 41.51
N SER A 113 -18.42 -39.72 41.77
CA SER A 113 -17.48 -40.66 42.45
C SER A 113 -17.22 -42.07 41.88
N ASN A 114 -15.95 -42.38 41.55
CA ASN A 114 -15.04 -43.15 42.42
C ASN A 114 -13.66 -43.45 41.76
N ASN A 115 -12.62 -43.09 42.52
CA ASN A 115 -11.36 -43.80 42.84
C ASN A 115 -10.53 -44.60 41.80
N SER A 116 -9.26 -44.15 41.72
CA SER A 116 -7.97 -44.87 41.75
C SER A 116 -7.76 -46.11 40.88
N ASP A 117 -6.76 -46.08 39.98
CA ASP A 117 -5.46 -46.63 40.33
C ASP A 117 -4.34 -46.27 39.33
N SER A 118 -3.11 -46.31 39.81
CA SER A 118 -1.89 -45.84 39.15
C SER A 118 -1.21 -46.97 38.37
N THR A 119 -0.80 -46.75 37.13
CA THR A 119 0.41 -47.33 36.52
C THR A 119 0.69 -46.67 35.15
N PRO A 120 1.93 -46.23 34.86
CA PRO A 120 2.25 -45.57 33.61
C PRO A 120 2.62 -46.60 32.54
N SER A 121 1.69 -46.91 31.65
CA SER A 121 1.99 -47.69 30.45
C SER A 121 2.53 -46.77 29.37
N THR A 122 3.83 -46.88 29.11
CA THR A 122 4.50 -46.42 27.89
C THR A 122 3.79 -46.97 26.65
N SER A 123 3.02 -46.14 25.97
CA SER A 123 2.63 -46.36 24.57
C SER A 123 3.42 -45.41 23.68
N ASN A 124 4.36 -45.99 22.93
CA ASN A 124 4.96 -45.38 21.75
C ASN A 124 3.86 -45.16 20.72
N VAL A 125 3.22 -43.98 20.75
CA VAL A 125 2.38 -43.51 19.65
C VAL A 125 3.28 -42.66 18.75
N ALA A 126 3.48 -43.12 17.51
CA ALA A 126 4.18 -42.32 16.50
C ALA A 126 3.45 -40.97 16.35
N PRO A 127 4.17 -39.84 16.42
CA PRO A 127 3.54 -38.52 16.37
C PRO A 127 2.87 -38.30 15.01
N THR A 128 1.64 -37.79 15.02
CA THR A 128 0.93 -37.36 13.80
C THR A 128 1.62 -36.12 13.23
N ASN A 129 1.71 -36.00 11.89
CA ASN A 129 2.37 -34.88 11.18
C ASN A 129 1.88 -33.47 11.58
N ASN A 130 0.73 -33.35 12.26
CA ASN A 130 0.17 -32.08 12.72
C ASN A 130 0.92 -31.42 13.89
N ASP A 131 1.82 -32.16 14.56
CA ASP A 131 2.62 -31.63 15.67
C ASP A 131 3.97 -31.04 15.22
N ILE A 132 4.24 -30.99 13.92
CA ILE A 132 5.52 -30.54 13.36
C ILE A 132 5.35 -29.18 12.68
N VAL A 133 6.21 -28.23 13.05
CA VAL A 133 6.24 -26.87 12.52
C VAL A 133 7.55 -26.67 11.77
N TYR A 134 7.45 -26.22 10.51
CA TYR A 134 8.60 -25.90 9.67
C TYR A 134 8.85 -24.40 9.70
N HIS A 135 10.08 -24.02 10.01
CA HIS A 135 10.55 -22.65 9.89
C HIS A 135 11.22 -22.49 8.53
N ILE A 136 10.59 -21.76 7.62
CA ILE A 136 11.07 -21.56 6.25
C ILE A 136 11.57 -20.14 6.04
N LYS A 137 12.33 -19.95 4.96
CA LYS A 137 12.68 -18.64 4.43
C LYS A 137 12.40 -18.62 2.93
N TYR A 138 11.67 -17.60 2.48
CA TYR A 138 11.42 -17.37 1.05
C TYR A 138 12.71 -16.97 0.32
N ASP A 139 12.91 -17.53 -0.87
CA ASP A 139 14.14 -17.33 -1.64
C ASP A 139 14.22 -15.91 -2.24
N ASP A 140 13.09 -15.39 -2.74
CA ASP A 140 12.99 -14.08 -3.38
C ASP A 140 12.48 -12.96 -2.45
N TYR A 141 12.10 -13.29 -1.22
CA TYR A 141 11.58 -12.33 -0.22
C TYR A 141 12.32 -12.45 1.12
N PRO A 142 13.66 -12.22 1.15
CA PRO A 142 14.46 -12.38 2.36
C PRO A 142 14.07 -11.42 3.50
N GLU A 143 13.39 -10.31 3.19
CA GLU A 143 12.84 -9.32 4.13
C GLU A 143 11.75 -9.89 5.04
N ASN A 144 11.04 -10.93 4.60
CA ASN A 144 10.00 -11.59 5.41
C ASN A 144 10.58 -12.38 6.59
N GLY A 145 11.91 -12.54 6.64
CA GLY A 145 12.58 -13.25 7.73
C GLY A 145 12.29 -14.75 7.73
N ILE A 146 12.10 -15.33 8.91
CA ILE A 146 11.79 -16.75 9.11
C ILE A 146 10.29 -16.85 9.39
N VAL A 147 9.58 -17.66 8.61
CA VAL A 147 8.13 -17.84 8.69
C VAL A 147 7.81 -19.26 9.18
N GLU A 148 6.84 -19.39 10.07
CA GLU A 148 6.36 -20.67 10.60
C GLU A 148 5.24 -21.24 9.74
N MET A 149 5.39 -22.47 9.29
CA MET A 149 4.48 -23.15 8.38
C MET A 149 4.13 -24.55 8.88
N HIS A 150 2.86 -24.92 8.72
CA HIS A 150 2.40 -26.30 8.93
C HIS A 150 2.73 -27.17 7.72
N ALA A 151 2.84 -28.49 7.96
CA ALA A 151 3.19 -29.50 6.95
C ALA A 151 2.30 -29.43 5.69
N GLU A 152 1.01 -29.12 5.85
CA GLU A 152 0.02 -29.00 4.77
C GLU A 152 0.25 -27.81 3.82
N ASN A 153 1.05 -26.82 4.23
CA ASN A 153 1.35 -25.62 3.45
C ASN A 153 2.82 -25.58 2.96
N VAL A 154 3.52 -26.70 3.05
CA VAL A 154 4.89 -26.89 2.57
C VAL A 154 4.92 -28.15 1.71
N ARG A 155 5.60 -28.09 0.56
CA ARG A 155 5.83 -29.26 -0.29
C ARG A 155 7.21 -29.21 -0.94
N PRO A 156 7.73 -30.33 -1.46
CA PRO A 156 9.00 -30.31 -2.18
C PRO A 156 8.95 -29.35 -3.37
N ARG A 157 10.07 -28.68 -3.65
CA ARG A 157 10.16 -27.71 -4.75
C ARG A 157 9.78 -28.36 -6.08
N ALA A 158 8.86 -27.72 -6.80
CA ALA A 158 8.44 -28.14 -8.13
C ALA A 158 9.62 -28.09 -9.12
N ARG A 159 9.86 -29.22 -9.79
CA ARG A 159 11.00 -29.38 -10.72
C ARG A 159 10.61 -29.99 -12.07
N THR A 160 9.47 -30.68 -12.13
CA THR A 160 9.02 -31.37 -13.34
C THR A 160 7.93 -30.56 -14.05
N ILE A 161 8.20 -30.17 -15.30
CA ILE A 161 7.22 -29.56 -16.21
C ILE A 161 6.50 -30.68 -16.96
N LEU A 162 5.16 -30.65 -16.94
CA LEU A 162 4.29 -31.59 -17.64
C LEU A 162 4.09 -31.15 -19.09
N LYS A 163 4.27 -32.09 -20.01
CA LYS A 163 3.95 -31.88 -21.43
C LYS A 163 2.44 -32.08 -21.66
N TRP A 164 1.93 -31.56 -22.77
CA TRP A 164 0.52 -31.72 -23.18
C TRP A 164 0.03 -33.16 -23.07
N ASP A 165 0.82 -34.12 -23.55
CA ASP A 165 0.45 -35.55 -23.58
C ASP A 165 0.40 -36.20 -22.19
N GLN A 166 0.90 -35.51 -21.16
CA GLN A 166 0.92 -35.97 -19.77
C GLN A 166 -0.21 -35.37 -18.93
N LEU A 167 -1.02 -34.47 -19.50
CA LEU A 167 -2.13 -33.81 -18.83
C LEU A 167 -3.43 -34.59 -19.03
N GLN A 168 -4.20 -34.74 -17.95
CA GLN A 168 -5.48 -35.45 -17.94
C GLN A 168 -6.58 -34.59 -17.30
N MET A 169 -7.83 -34.76 -17.73
CA MET A 169 -8.96 -34.08 -17.07
C MET A 169 -9.08 -34.54 -15.61
N GLY A 170 -9.34 -33.61 -14.70
CA GLY A 170 -9.40 -33.84 -13.26
C GLY A 170 -8.04 -33.93 -12.57
N GLN A 171 -6.92 -33.85 -13.31
CA GLN A 171 -5.59 -33.83 -12.71
C GLN A 171 -5.32 -32.49 -12.02
N VAL A 172 -4.76 -32.53 -10.81
CA VAL A 172 -4.34 -31.33 -10.08
C VAL A 172 -2.88 -31.04 -10.40
N VAL A 173 -2.64 -29.85 -10.94
CA VAL A 173 -1.33 -29.37 -11.41
C VAL A 173 -1.06 -27.97 -10.89
N MET A 174 0.20 -27.55 -10.87
CA MET A 174 0.55 -26.17 -10.52
C MET A 174 0.69 -25.33 -11.79
N VAL A 175 -0.06 -24.23 -11.86
CA VAL A 175 -0.14 -23.36 -13.05
C VAL A 175 0.16 -21.92 -12.69
N ASN A 176 0.66 -21.16 -13.66
CA ASN A 176 0.75 -19.71 -13.51
C ASN A 176 -0.56 -19.05 -13.95
N TYR A 177 -1.15 -18.26 -13.07
CA TYR A 177 -2.36 -17.50 -13.39
C TYR A 177 -2.37 -16.15 -12.68
N ASN A 178 -2.93 -15.14 -13.34
CA ASN A 178 -3.12 -13.82 -12.78
C ASN A 178 -4.60 -13.58 -12.51
N LEU A 179 -4.95 -13.47 -11.22
CA LEU A 179 -6.31 -13.26 -10.75
C LEU A 179 -6.87 -11.88 -11.11
N GLU A 180 -6.02 -10.90 -11.40
CA GLU A 180 -6.43 -9.54 -11.77
C GLU A 180 -6.54 -9.35 -13.29
N ILE A 181 -5.60 -9.94 -14.05
CA ILE A 181 -5.49 -9.80 -15.51
C ILE A 181 -5.12 -11.16 -16.13
N PRO A 182 -6.10 -12.01 -16.52
CA PRO A 182 -5.87 -13.38 -16.99
C PRO A 182 -4.91 -13.53 -18.18
N GLU A 183 -4.69 -12.47 -18.95
CA GLU A 183 -3.78 -12.44 -20.11
C GLU A 183 -2.31 -12.20 -19.71
N GLU A 184 -2.05 -11.75 -18.49
CA GLU A 184 -0.70 -11.48 -17.98
C GLU A 184 -0.20 -12.60 -17.08
N ARG A 185 1.14 -12.70 -16.94
CA ARG A 185 1.75 -13.62 -15.98
C ARG A 185 1.41 -13.19 -14.55
N GLY A 186 1.02 -14.14 -13.71
CA GLY A 186 0.65 -13.91 -12.32
C GLY A 186 1.43 -14.81 -11.36
N PHE A 187 0.74 -15.38 -10.39
CA PHE A 187 1.30 -16.23 -9.35
C PHE A 187 1.07 -17.72 -9.65
N TRP A 188 1.71 -18.58 -8.87
CA TRP A 188 1.64 -20.03 -9.03
C TRP A 188 0.55 -20.61 -8.12
N PHE A 189 -0.48 -21.21 -8.71
CA PHE A 189 -1.61 -21.79 -8.00
C PHE A 189 -1.75 -23.28 -8.29
N ASP A 190 -2.34 -24.01 -7.36
CA ASP A 190 -2.85 -25.34 -7.67
C ASP A 190 -4.14 -25.21 -8.45
N ALA A 191 -4.30 -26.02 -9.48
CA ALA A 191 -5.51 -26.01 -10.28
C ALA A 191 -5.86 -27.41 -10.80
N GLU A 192 -7.16 -27.70 -10.83
CA GLU A 192 -7.70 -28.93 -11.41
C GLU A 192 -8.03 -28.68 -12.89
N VAL A 193 -7.52 -29.54 -13.78
CA VAL A 193 -7.80 -29.44 -15.22
C VAL A 193 -9.28 -29.73 -15.49
N SER A 194 -10.04 -28.73 -15.93
CA SER A 194 -11.48 -28.85 -16.16
C SER A 194 -11.83 -29.15 -17.62
N ALA A 195 -11.09 -28.58 -18.57
CA ALA A 195 -11.29 -28.87 -19.99
C ALA A 195 -9.98 -28.69 -20.77
N MET A 196 -9.78 -29.55 -21.77
CA MET A 196 -8.68 -29.42 -22.75
C MET A 196 -9.28 -29.41 -24.15
N LYS A 197 -8.96 -28.39 -24.94
CA LYS A 197 -9.41 -28.24 -26.33
C LYS A 197 -8.19 -28.20 -27.24
N GLU A 198 -8.14 -29.12 -28.21
CA GLU A 198 -7.11 -29.14 -29.24
C GLU A 198 -7.79 -28.91 -30.60
N THR A 199 -7.78 -27.66 -31.06
CA THR A 199 -8.38 -27.30 -32.36
C THR A 199 -7.40 -27.53 -33.51
N SER A 200 -6.09 -27.45 -33.25
CA SER A 200 -5.03 -27.79 -34.21
C SER A 200 -3.71 -28.10 -33.48
N ARG A 201 -2.69 -28.57 -34.22
CA ARG A 201 -1.36 -28.87 -33.66
C ARG A 201 -0.71 -27.70 -32.89
N THR A 202 -1.04 -26.46 -33.25
CA THR A 202 -0.51 -25.23 -32.62
C THR A 202 -1.53 -24.48 -31.77
N ASN A 203 -2.82 -24.80 -31.88
CA ASN A 203 -3.88 -24.13 -31.13
C ASN A 203 -4.49 -25.08 -30.11
N LYS A 204 -3.95 -24.97 -28.90
CA LYS A 204 -4.24 -25.78 -27.74
C LYS A 204 -4.73 -24.85 -26.65
N GLU A 205 -5.83 -25.21 -25.98
CA GLU A 205 -6.39 -24.43 -24.87
C GLU A 205 -6.66 -25.34 -23.69
N ILE A 206 -6.25 -24.90 -22.49
CA ILE A 206 -6.56 -25.58 -21.24
C ILE A 206 -7.36 -24.62 -20.36
N PHE A 207 -8.45 -25.14 -19.83
CA PHE A 207 -9.24 -24.51 -18.79
C PHE A 207 -9.04 -25.29 -17.49
N VAL A 208 -8.90 -24.56 -16.39
CA VAL A 208 -8.68 -25.12 -15.07
C VAL A 208 -9.60 -24.49 -14.03
N LYS A 209 -9.77 -25.17 -12.91
CA LYS A 209 -10.35 -24.64 -11.68
C LYS A 209 -9.25 -24.36 -10.68
N ILE A 210 -9.00 -23.10 -10.35
CA ILE A 210 -7.93 -22.70 -9.44
C ILE A 210 -8.37 -22.94 -7.99
N LEU A 211 -7.50 -23.55 -7.19
CA LEU A 211 -7.72 -23.93 -5.80
C LEU A 211 -6.94 -22.97 -4.88
N LEU A 212 -7.64 -22.09 -4.17
CA LEU A 212 -7.01 -21.10 -3.28
C LEU A 212 -6.79 -21.58 -1.84
N GLY A 213 -7.22 -22.80 -1.51
CA GLY A 213 -6.92 -23.48 -0.24
C GLY A 213 -8.13 -23.82 0.65
N GLY A 214 -9.29 -23.20 0.45
CA GLY A 214 -10.53 -23.53 1.16
C GLY A 214 -11.53 -24.34 0.31
N PRO A 215 -12.45 -25.11 0.92
CA PRO A 215 -13.47 -25.90 0.19
C PRO A 215 -14.50 -25.04 -0.57
N LEU A 216 -14.54 -23.73 -0.33
CA LEU A 216 -15.41 -22.76 -1.03
C LEU A 216 -14.63 -21.79 -1.93
N ASP A 217 -13.28 -21.88 -1.99
CA ASP A 217 -12.42 -20.91 -2.66
C ASP A 217 -11.88 -21.48 -3.99
N ILE A 218 -12.79 -21.88 -4.86
CA ILE A 218 -12.47 -22.42 -6.19
C ILE A 218 -12.89 -21.40 -7.26
N ILE A 219 -11.96 -21.01 -8.12
CA ILE A 219 -12.24 -20.15 -9.28
C ILE A 219 -12.35 -21.04 -10.52
N GLY A 220 -13.56 -21.15 -11.07
CA GLY A 220 -13.82 -21.97 -12.26
C GLY A 220 -13.42 -21.30 -13.58
N ASP A 221 -13.38 -22.11 -14.65
CA ASP A 221 -13.26 -21.69 -16.06
C ASP A 221 -12.09 -20.75 -16.39
N CYS A 222 -10.96 -20.93 -15.72
CA CYS A 222 -9.75 -20.13 -15.94
C CYS A 222 -8.97 -20.65 -17.16
N LYS A 223 -8.85 -19.84 -18.22
CA LYS A 223 -8.02 -20.15 -19.39
C LYS A 223 -6.53 -19.94 -19.08
N ILE A 224 -5.72 -20.99 -19.23
CA ILE A 224 -4.27 -20.92 -19.02
C ILE A 224 -3.56 -20.43 -20.29
N GLN A 225 -2.73 -19.39 -20.14
CA GLN A 225 -1.95 -18.81 -21.24
C GLN A 225 -0.58 -19.51 -21.42
N PHE A 226 0.04 -19.93 -20.31
CA PHE A 226 1.40 -20.48 -20.30
C PHE A 226 1.41 -22.01 -20.26
N LEU A 227 1.12 -22.64 -21.41
CA LEU A 227 1.00 -24.10 -21.51
C LEU A 227 2.35 -24.84 -21.38
N ASP A 228 3.47 -24.18 -21.66
CA ASP A 228 4.82 -24.75 -21.56
C ASP A 228 5.37 -24.75 -20.12
N GLU A 229 4.58 -24.27 -19.15
CA GLU A 229 5.01 -24.00 -17.78
C GLU A 229 4.04 -24.59 -16.74
N ILE A 230 3.42 -25.73 -17.07
CA ILE A 230 2.54 -26.46 -16.16
C ILE A 230 3.40 -27.43 -15.34
N TYR A 231 3.42 -27.28 -14.02
CA TYR A 231 4.26 -28.09 -13.13
C TYR A 231 3.48 -29.25 -12.52
N LYS A 232 4.17 -30.38 -12.38
CA LYS A 232 3.74 -31.47 -11.51
C LYS A 232 3.82 -31.00 -10.05
N ILE A 233 2.79 -31.32 -9.27
CA ILE A 233 2.83 -31.16 -7.82
C ILE A 233 3.64 -32.33 -7.23
N GLU A 234 4.73 -32.03 -6.54
CA GLU A 234 5.56 -33.05 -5.90
C GLU A 234 4.99 -33.45 -4.54
N GLU A 235 5.00 -34.75 -4.27
CA GLU A 235 4.49 -35.32 -3.03
C GLU A 235 5.60 -35.47 -1.98
N PRO A 236 5.26 -35.46 -0.67
CA PRO A 236 6.22 -35.73 0.39
C PRO A 236 6.93 -37.08 0.19
N GLY A 237 8.25 -37.10 0.35
CA GLY A 237 9.08 -38.30 0.13
C GLY A 237 9.78 -38.38 -1.23
N THR A 238 9.59 -37.39 -2.10
CA THR A 238 10.46 -37.18 -3.27
C THR A 238 11.87 -36.80 -2.86
N ASP A 239 12.87 -37.08 -3.71
CA ASP A 239 14.29 -36.85 -3.39
C ASP A 239 14.54 -35.38 -2.99
N PRO A 240 15.02 -35.11 -1.75
CA PRO A 240 15.26 -33.77 -1.27
C PRO A 240 16.33 -33.07 -2.13
N ILE A 241 15.99 -31.89 -2.65
CA ILE A 241 16.93 -31.09 -3.44
C ILE A 241 17.56 -29.99 -2.62
N THR A 242 18.81 -29.71 -2.93
CA THR A 242 19.59 -28.64 -2.31
C THR A 242 19.92 -27.54 -3.31
N LEU A 243 20.36 -26.40 -2.79
CA LEU A 243 20.89 -25.30 -3.61
C LEU A 243 22.07 -25.72 -4.51
N ALA A 244 22.76 -26.83 -4.20
CA ALA A 244 23.88 -27.33 -4.98
C ALA A 244 23.46 -27.95 -6.32
N GLU A 245 22.23 -28.46 -6.42
CA GLU A 245 21.69 -29.11 -7.63
C GLU A 245 21.07 -28.10 -8.60
N GLY A 246 20.79 -26.89 -8.12
CA GLY A 246 20.22 -25.80 -8.91
C GLY A 246 19.37 -24.87 -8.06
N GLN A 247 19.05 -23.69 -8.59
CA GLN A 247 18.20 -22.73 -7.89
C GLN A 247 16.70 -23.07 -8.02
N PHE A 248 16.33 -23.88 -9.02
CA PHE A 248 14.96 -24.30 -9.33
C PHE A 248 13.95 -23.15 -9.21
N LYS A 249 14.30 -21.98 -9.78
CA LYS A 249 13.43 -20.81 -9.81
C LYS A 249 12.49 -20.89 -10.99
N ARG A 250 11.22 -20.59 -10.74
CA ARG A 250 10.22 -20.45 -11.78
C ARG A 250 10.31 -19.07 -12.42
N LYS A 251 9.78 -18.95 -13.63
CA LYS A 251 9.77 -17.66 -14.30
C LYS A 251 8.68 -16.80 -13.68
N SER A 252 9.09 -15.79 -12.92
CA SER A 252 8.21 -14.72 -12.45
C SER A 252 7.85 -13.77 -13.61
N GLY A 253 6.83 -12.93 -13.43
CA GLY A 253 6.41 -11.92 -14.42
C GLY A 253 7.59 -11.15 -15.04
N PRO A 254 7.59 -10.82 -16.35
CA PRO A 254 8.64 -9.98 -16.90
C PRO A 254 8.63 -8.63 -16.18
N GLU A 255 9.76 -8.24 -15.58
CA GLU A 255 9.92 -6.95 -14.88
C GLU A 255 9.59 -5.75 -15.78
N CYS A 256 9.65 -5.92 -17.11
CA CYS A 256 9.44 -4.84 -18.08
C CYS A 256 8.60 -5.26 -19.29
N LYS A 257 7.44 -4.60 -19.45
CA LYS A 257 6.55 -4.73 -20.62
C LYS A 257 7.17 -4.25 -21.94
N TYR A 258 8.24 -3.44 -21.89
CA TYR A 258 8.83 -2.78 -23.06
C TYR A 258 9.95 -3.59 -23.71
N CYS A 259 10.88 -4.14 -22.93
CA CYS A 259 11.98 -4.94 -23.47
C CYS A 259 11.79 -6.45 -23.30
N LYS A 260 10.64 -6.89 -22.74
CA LYS A 260 10.34 -8.31 -22.48
C LYS A 260 11.46 -9.05 -21.73
N ALA A 261 12.16 -8.34 -20.83
CA ALA A 261 13.34 -8.82 -20.09
C ALA A 261 14.54 -9.30 -20.94
N ASP A 262 14.64 -8.90 -22.22
CA ASP A 262 15.81 -9.17 -23.05
C ASP A 262 17.06 -8.49 -22.44
N PRO A 263 18.13 -9.23 -22.08
CA PRO A 263 19.31 -8.66 -21.43
C PRO A 263 20.12 -7.73 -22.33
N ASP A 264 20.06 -7.92 -23.65
CA ASP A 264 20.90 -7.20 -24.63
C ASP A 264 20.17 -5.98 -25.22
N ALA A 265 18.83 -5.92 -25.10
CA ALA A 265 18.05 -4.79 -25.57
C ALA A 265 18.13 -3.58 -24.62
N GLU A 266 18.55 -2.42 -25.13
CA GLU A 266 18.47 -1.14 -24.40
C GLU A 266 17.03 -0.80 -24.06
N CYS A 267 16.77 -0.42 -22.80
CA CYS A 267 15.43 -0.10 -22.33
C CYS A 267 15.42 1.06 -21.34
N ARG A 268 14.89 2.21 -21.77
CA ARG A 268 14.74 3.41 -20.92
C ARG A 268 13.68 3.28 -19.82
N PHE A 269 12.93 2.18 -19.80
CA PHE A 269 11.83 1.95 -18.86
C PHE A 269 12.21 1.03 -17.70
N CYS A 270 13.06 0.01 -17.92
CA CYS A 270 13.54 -0.88 -16.86
C CYS A 270 15.04 -0.77 -16.60
N ALA A 271 15.75 0.12 -17.28
CA ALA A 271 17.17 0.39 -17.10
C ALA A 271 17.40 1.89 -16.95
N CYS A 272 18.63 2.36 -17.13
CA CYS A 272 18.93 3.78 -17.01
C CYS A 272 18.08 4.62 -17.96
N ARG A 273 17.31 5.58 -17.44
CA ARG A 273 16.39 6.40 -18.25
C ARG A 273 17.11 7.27 -19.29
N LEU A 274 18.38 7.59 -19.06
CA LEU A 274 19.17 8.45 -19.92
C LEU A 274 19.81 7.68 -21.07
N CYS A 275 20.59 6.64 -20.76
CA CYS A 275 21.29 5.86 -21.79
C CYS A 275 20.53 4.62 -22.26
N GLY A 276 19.52 4.13 -21.53
CA GLY A 276 18.83 2.86 -21.83
C GLY A 276 19.63 1.61 -21.46
N GLY A 277 20.87 1.78 -21.01
CA GLY A 277 21.79 0.70 -20.71
C GLY A 277 21.44 -0.08 -19.45
N LYS A 278 21.56 -1.41 -19.52
CA LYS A 278 21.36 -2.38 -18.43
C LYS A 278 22.65 -2.80 -17.72
N GLN A 279 23.79 -2.35 -18.22
CA GLN A 279 25.10 -2.52 -17.61
C GLN A 279 25.18 -1.87 -16.22
N ASP A 280 26.11 -2.34 -15.40
CA ASP A 280 26.43 -1.82 -14.06
C ASP A 280 25.22 -1.55 -13.14
N PRO A 281 24.39 -2.56 -12.82
CA PRO A 281 23.22 -2.39 -11.94
C PRO A 281 23.60 -1.84 -10.56
N ALA A 282 24.76 -2.23 -10.04
CA ALA A 282 25.29 -1.76 -8.76
C ALA A 282 25.55 -0.25 -8.75
N MET A 283 25.74 0.38 -9.93
CA MET A 283 25.94 1.83 -10.09
C MET A 283 24.69 2.55 -10.61
N GLN A 284 23.52 1.91 -10.51
CA GLN A 284 22.23 2.51 -10.81
C GLN A 284 21.50 2.92 -9.53
N LEU A 285 21.02 4.17 -9.53
CA LEU A 285 20.15 4.73 -8.51
C LEU A 285 18.70 4.69 -9.01
N LEU A 286 17.80 4.12 -8.21
CA LEU A 286 16.35 4.15 -8.48
C LEU A 286 15.73 5.37 -7.80
N CYS A 287 14.88 6.09 -8.53
CA CYS A 287 14.13 7.21 -7.98
C CYS A 287 12.81 6.74 -7.38
N ASP A 288 12.61 6.93 -6.07
CA ASP A 288 11.39 6.47 -5.38
C ASP A 288 10.10 7.19 -5.84
N GLU A 289 10.20 8.38 -6.45
CA GLU A 289 9.02 9.10 -6.94
C GLU A 289 8.51 8.58 -8.29
N CYS A 290 9.41 8.16 -9.18
CA CYS A 290 9.05 7.76 -10.55
C CYS A 290 9.44 6.34 -10.91
N ASN A 291 10.08 5.62 -9.98
CA ASN A 291 10.60 4.27 -10.11
C ASN A 291 11.51 4.06 -11.33
N MET A 292 12.24 5.12 -11.73
CA MET A 292 13.17 5.08 -12.88
C MET A 292 14.60 4.96 -12.38
N ALA A 293 15.40 4.12 -13.05
CA ALA A 293 16.81 3.95 -12.76
C ALA A 293 17.67 4.98 -13.51
N TYR A 294 18.79 5.38 -12.90
CA TYR A 294 19.79 6.27 -13.48
C TYR A 294 21.19 5.80 -13.09
N HIS A 295 22.12 5.69 -14.03
CA HIS A 295 23.53 5.50 -13.68
C HIS A 295 24.09 6.73 -12.98
N ILE A 296 24.93 6.54 -11.97
CA ILE A 296 25.61 7.63 -11.25
C ILE A 296 26.38 8.57 -12.21
N TYR A 297 26.99 8.03 -13.26
CA TYR A 297 27.75 8.79 -14.27
C TYR A 297 26.87 9.38 -15.38
N CYS A 298 25.63 8.92 -15.55
CA CYS A 298 24.70 9.54 -16.50
C CYS A 298 24.01 10.78 -15.92
N LEU A 299 24.07 10.99 -14.60
CA LEU A 299 23.51 12.16 -13.95
C LEU A 299 24.25 13.44 -14.35
N ASN A 300 23.59 14.58 -14.20
CA ASN A 300 24.19 15.89 -14.46
C ASN A 300 24.06 16.79 -13.21
N PRO A 301 25.17 17.09 -12.50
CA PRO A 301 26.53 16.61 -12.76
C PRO A 301 26.71 15.11 -12.46
N PRO A 302 27.68 14.43 -13.10
CA PRO A 302 27.93 13.01 -12.88
C PRO A 302 28.49 12.76 -11.47
N LEU A 303 28.04 11.68 -10.84
CA LEU A 303 28.49 11.22 -9.52
C LEU A 303 29.59 10.18 -9.67
N ASN A 304 30.69 10.35 -8.93
CA ASN A 304 31.83 9.42 -8.95
C ASN A 304 31.67 8.23 -7.99
N LYS A 305 30.80 8.33 -7.00
CA LYS A 305 30.52 7.27 -6.02
C LYS A 305 29.08 7.35 -5.53
N ILE A 306 28.55 6.21 -5.09
CA ILE A 306 27.25 6.13 -4.42
C ILE A 306 27.43 6.73 -3.01
N PRO A 307 26.61 7.71 -2.58
CA PRO A 307 26.71 8.26 -1.24
C PRO A 307 26.39 7.22 -0.15
N GLU A 308 27.22 7.13 0.89
CA GLU A 308 27.10 6.14 1.98
C GLU A 308 26.18 6.61 3.14
N ASP A 309 25.75 7.88 3.14
CA ASP A 309 24.92 8.49 4.21
C ASP A 309 23.55 8.96 3.68
N GLU A 310 22.48 8.72 4.46
CA GLU A 310 21.10 9.18 4.19
C GLU A 310 20.98 10.73 4.05
N ASP A 311 21.95 11.48 4.58
CA ASP A 311 21.95 12.95 4.61
C ASP A 311 22.61 13.65 3.41
N CYS A 312 23.22 12.91 2.47
CA CYS A 312 23.95 13.52 1.34
C CYS A 312 23.09 13.78 0.08
N PHE A 313 21.80 13.43 0.05
CA PHE A 313 20.96 13.64 -1.15
C PHE A 313 20.40 15.06 -1.28
N ARG A 314 20.84 16.00 -0.44
CA ARG A 314 20.39 17.40 -0.44
C ARG A 314 21.05 18.28 -1.51
N THR A 315 22.08 17.80 -2.21
CA THR A 315 22.91 18.63 -3.10
C THR A 315 23.39 17.91 -4.37
N MET A 316 22.45 17.52 -5.25
CA MET A 316 22.75 17.33 -6.68
C MET A 316 21.75 18.16 -7.49
N ARG A 317 22.25 19.30 -7.99
CA ARG A 317 21.51 20.34 -8.69
C ARG A 317 21.34 19.97 -10.16
N LEU A 318 20.12 19.65 -10.58
CA LEU A 318 19.57 20.28 -11.79
C LEU A 318 18.97 21.63 -11.37
N ASP A 319 19.80 22.66 -11.53
CA ASP A 319 19.47 24.08 -11.61
C ASP A 319 18.59 24.70 -10.50
N GLN A 320 19.22 24.95 -9.34
CA GLN A 320 18.59 25.59 -8.18
C GLN A 320 18.27 27.08 -8.40
N LYS A 321 18.87 27.77 -9.38
CA LYS A 321 18.49 29.16 -9.73
C LYS A 321 17.17 29.24 -10.51
N GLN A 322 16.74 28.12 -11.11
CA GLN A 322 15.40 28.01 -11.66
C GLN A 322 14.36 27.57 -10.65
N ARG A 323 14.67 26.91 -9.52
CA ARG A 323 13.65 26.41 -8.57
C ARG A 323 13.04 27.51 -7.70
N GLU A 324 13.85 28.43 -7.17
CA GLU A 324 13.34 29.62 -6.48
C GLU A 324 12.57 30.56 -7.43
N ASN A 325 12.87 30.50 -8.74
CA ASN A 325 12.15 31.25 -9.77
C ASN A 325 11.02 30.47 -10.48
N LYS A 326 10.92 29.13 -10.33
CA LYS A 326 9.89 28.25 -10.94
C LYS A 326 8.73 27.96 -10.00
N TRP A 327 8.92 27.95 -8.67
CA TRP A 327 7.80 27.90 -7.73
C TRP A 327 6.84 29.07 -7.95
N ARG A 328 7.38 30.20 -8.41
CA ARG A 328 6.60 31.38 -8.76
C ARG A 328 5.87 31.28 -10.12
N LYS A 329 6.12 30.24 -10.93
CA LYS A 329 5.63 30.14 -12.33
C LYS A 329 4.89 28.84 -12.71
N ARG A 330 4.95 27.73 -11.98
CA ARG A 330 4.15 26.51 -12.29
C ARG A 330 2.97 26.36 -11.32
N GLY A 331 1.75 26.30 -11.85
CA GLY A 331 0.52 26.10 -11.07
C GLY A 331 0.39 24.69 -10.48
N MET A 332 -0.72 24.42 -9.79
CA MET A 332 -0.98 23.17 -9.05
C MET A 332 -1.17 21.89 -9.90
N ALA A 333 -0.85 21.93 -11.20
CA ALA A 333 -1.15 20.85 -12.15
C ALA A 333 -0.23 19.61 -12.00
N CYS A 334 0.95 19.76 -11.39
CA CYS A 334 1.94 18.67 -11.24
C CYS A 334 2.46 18.56 -9.81
N VAL A 335 1.73 19.08 -8.83
CA VAL A 335 2.15 19.07 -7.42
C VAL A 335 1.74 17.74 -6.80
N GLY A 336 2.72 17.01 -6.25
CA GLY A 336 2.51 15.78 -5.47
C GLY A 336 2.02 16.08 -4.05
N ARG A 337 1.79 15.02 -3.26
CA ARG A 337 1.43 15.17 -1.85
C ARG A 337 2.62 15.72 -1.07
N THR A 338 2.34 16.63 -0.15
CA THR A 338 3.30 17.10 0.86
C THR A 338 3.21 16.27 2.15
N LYS A 339 2.06 15.63 2.41
CA LYS A 339 1.78 14.79 3.59
C LYS A 339 0.93 13.58 3.20
N GLU A 340 0.99 12.52 3.99
CA GLU A 340 0.10 11.36 3.83
C GLU A 340 -0.73 11.13 5.09
N CYS A 341 -2.00 10.75 4.92
CA CYS A 341 -2.87 10.42 6.03
C CYS A 341 -2.50 9.04 6.59
N THR A 342 -1.88 9.06 7.76
CA THR A 342 -1.52 7.89 8.59
C THR A 342 -2.55 7.57 9.66
N ILE A 343 -3.53 8.48 9.88
CA ILE A 343 -4.59 8.35 10.90
C ILE A 343 -5.45 7.11 10.62
N VAL A 344 -5.71 6.84 9.34
CA VAL A 344 -6.44 5.65 8.90
C VAL A 344 -5.77 4.99 7.70
N PRO A 345 -5.92 3.66 7.49
CA PRO A 345 -5.35 2.98 6.34
C PRO A 345 -6.03 3.40 5.03
N SER A 346 -5.43 3.02 3.89
CA SER A 346 -5.96 3.41 2.57
C SER A 346 -7.32 2.81 2.25
N ASN A 347 -7.61 1.63 2.78
CA ASN A 347 -8.86 0.90 2.61
C ASN A 347 -9.89 1.17 3.73
N HIS A 348 -9.75 2.28 4.46
CA HIS A 348 -10.69 2.62 5.54
C HIS A 348 -12.07 3.00 5.01
N TYR A 349 -13.11 2.38 5.57
CA TYR A 349 -14.52 2.69 5.36
C TYR A 349 -15.04 3.66 6.43
N GLY A 350 -15.91 4.59 6.04
CA GLY A 350 -16.52 5.55 6.96
C GLY A 350 -15.74 6.87 7.09
N PRO A 351 -16.06 7.72 8.08
CA PRO A 351 -15.48 9.05 8.22
C PRO A 351 -13.99 8.99 8.61
N ILE A 352 -13.25 10.04 8.26
CA ILE A 352 -11.86 10.22 8.68
C ILE A 352 -11.85 10.95 10.03
N PRO A 353 -11.26 10.40 11.10
CA PRO A 353 -11.17 11.07 12.38
C PRO A 353 -10.54 12.47 12.25
N GLY A 354 -11.15 13.46 12.90
CA GLY A 354 -10.70 14.86 12.87
C GLY A 354 -11.12 15.63 11.60
N THR A 355 -11.87 15.01 10.69
CA THR A 355 -12.37 15.68 9.48
C THR A 355 -13.90 15.72 9.47
N PRO A 356 -14.53 16.73 10.09
CA PRO A 356 -15.99 16.84 10.15
C PRO A 356 -16.61 17.19 8.79
N VAL A 357 -17.91 16.91 8.64
CA VAL A 357 -18.70 17.31 7.49
C VAL A 357 -18.68 18.84 7.36
N GLY A 358 -18.45 19.32 6.14
CA GLY A 358 -18.26 20.73 5.84
C GLY A 358 -16.80 21.16 5.73
N THR A 359 -15.82 20.30 6.03
CA THR A 359 -14.40 20.64 5.83
C THR A 359 -14.11 20.96 4.36
N MET A 360 -13.35 22.04 4.10
CA MET A 360 -13.10 22.58 2.76
C MET A 360 -11.62 22.67 2.42
N TRP A 361 -11.27 22.29 1.19
CA TRP A 361 -9.91 22.39 0.63
C TRP A 361 -9.91 23.05 -0.73
N LYS A 362 -8.90 23.88 -1.01
CA LYS A 362 -8.78 24.53 -2.33
C LYS A 362 -8.47 23.52 -3.44
N PHE A 363 -7.60 22.55 -3.19
CA PHE A 363 -7.12 21.62 -4.22
C PHE A 363 -7.36 20.15 -3.86
N ARG A 364 -7.51 19.30 -4.90
CA ARG A 364 -7.70 17.85 -4.76
C ARG A 364 -6.54 17.13 -4.07
N VAL A 365 -5.33 17.66 -4.19
CA VAL A 365 -4.15 17.13 -3.47
C VAL A 365 -4.34 17.22 -1.95
N GLN A 366 -4.94 18.29 -1.43
CA GLN A 366 -5.15 18.44 0.01
C GLN A 366 -6.25 17.51 0.54
N VAL A 367 -7.29 17.24 -0.28
CA VAL A 367 -8.30 16.22 0.02
C VAL A 367 -7.67 14.81 0.13
N SER A 368 -6.64 14.59 -0.68
CA SER A 368 -5.85 13.36 -0.69
C SER A 368 -4.92 13.25 0.53
N GLU A 369 -4.23 14.33 0.88
CA GLU A 369 -3.40 14.44 2.09
C GLU A 369 -4.23 14.24 3.37
N ALA A 370 -5.48 14.71 3.39
CA ALA A 370 -6.41 14.47 4.50
C ALA A 370 -6.93 13.02 4.57
N GLY A 371 -6.70 12.19 3.55
CA GLY A 371 -7.18 10.80 3.50
C GLY A 371 -8.66 10.63 3.14
N VAL A 372 -9.42 11.73 3.02
CA VAL A 372 -10.85 11.71 2.66
C VAL A 372 -11.05 11.09 1.28
N HIS A 373 -10.26 11.52 0.30
CA HIS A 373 -10.27 10.96 -1.05
C HIS A 373 -8.84 10.95 -1.62
N ARG A 374 -8.21 9.77 -1.59
CA ARG A 374 -6.76 9.59 -1.89
C ARG A 374 -6.39 9.81 -3.37
N PRO A 375 -7.21 9.49 -4.38
CA PRO A 375 -6.87 9.79 -5.77
C PRO A 375 -6.82 11.29 -6.07
N HIS A 376 -5.78 11.73 -6.79
CA HIS A 376 -5.63 13.15 -7.16
C HIS A 376 -6.52 13.56 -8.34
N VAL A 377 -6.84 12.60 -9.20
CA VAL A 377 -7.57 12.81 -10.46
C VAL A 377 -8.84 11.96 -10.52
N GLY A 378 -8.74 10.68 -10.16
CA GLY A 378 -9.87 9.75 -10.18
C GLY A 378 -11.10 10.27 -9.45
N GLY A 379 -12.28 9.95 -9.98
CA GLY A 379 -13.56 10.28 -9.34
C GLY A 379 -13.90 9.32 -8.20
N ILE A 380 -13.54 8.05 -8.33
CA ILE A 380 -13.81 6.97 -7.36
C ILE A 380 -12.47 6.51 -6.76
N HIS A 381 -12.48 6.18 -5.48
CA HIS A 381 -11.39 5.51 -4.77
C HIS A 381 -11.92 4.20 -4.21
N GLY A 382 -11.39 3.06 -4.68
CA GLY A 382 -11.83 1.74 -4.23
C GLY A 382 -10.92 0.63 -4.73
N ARG A 383 -11.27 -0.61 -4.37
CA ARG A 383 -10.69 -1.84 -4.91
C ARG A 383 -11.82 -2.72 -5.45
N SER A 384 -11.60 -3.37 -6.59
CA SER A 384 -12.61 -4.17 -7.31
C SER A 384 -13.06 -5.43 -6.57
N ASN A 385 -12.31 -5.89 -5.58
CA ASN A 385 -12.58 -7.06 -4.75
C ASN A 385 -13.11 -6.72 -3.34
N ASP A 386 -13.10 -5.46 -2.94
CA ASP A 386 -13.52 -5.01 -1.60
C ASP A 386 -14.67 -4.02 -1.71
N GLY A 387 -14.40 -2.83 -2.25
CA GLY A 387 -15.41 -1.81 -2.54
C GLY A 387 -14.81 -0.42 -2.66
N ALA A 388 -15.67 0.58 -2.83
CA ALA A 388 -15.34 2.00 -2.89
C ALA A 388 -15.37 2.67 -1.51
N TYR A 389 -14.28 3.37 -1.19
CA TYR A 389 -14.10 4.09 0.08
C TYR A 389 -14.58 5.55 -0.02
N SER A 390 -14.44 6.18 -1.19
CA SER A 390 -14.82 7.58 -1.40
C SER A 390 -15.04 7.92 -2.88
N LEU A 391 -15.83 8.96 -3.14
CA LEU A 391 -16.00 9.51 -4.49
C LEU A 391 -16.05 11.05 -4.51
N VAL A 392 -15.88 11.64 -5.69
CA VAL A 392 -15.93 13.09 -5.91
C VAL A 392 -16.92 13.47 -7.00
N LEU A 393 -17.87 14.34 -6.64
CA LEU A 393 -18.78 15.00 -7.58
C LEU A 393 -18.13 16.28 -8.12
N ALA A 394 -17.72 16.24 -9.39
CA ALA A 394 -17.06 17.36 -10.06
C ALA A 394 -17.79 17.87 -11.32
N GLY A 395 -18.95 17.30 -11.67
CA GLY A 395 -19.71 17.65 -12.88
C GLY A 395 -18.98 17.24 -14.16
N GLY A 396 -18.33 16.08 -14.15
CA GLY A 396 -17.55 15.56 -15.27
C GLY A 396 -18.36 14.71 -16.26
N PHE A 397 -19.64 14.51 -15.99
CA PHE A 397 -20.57 13.72 -16.79
C PHE A 397 -21.89 14.48 -16.90
N GLU A 398 -22.41 14.56 -18.12
CA GLU A 398 -23.62 15.34 -18.45
C GLU A 398 -24.92 14.72 -17.89
N ASP A 399 -24.84 13.47 -17.46
CA ASP A 399 -25.98 12.69 -16.95
C ASP A 399 -26.10 12.74 -15.42
N GLU A 400 -25.13 13.32 -14.71
CA GLU A 400 -25.17 13.40 -13.25
C GLU A 400 -26.34 14.27 -12.76
N VAL A 401 -27.15 13.72 -11.85
CA VAL A 401 -28.25 14.44 -11.20
C VAL A 401 -27.98 14.48 -9.70
N ASP A 402 -27.72 15.67 -9.16
CA ASP A 402 -27.44 15.88 -7.74
C ASP A 402 -28.60 16.58 -7.04
N ARG A 403 -29.29 15.85 -6.15
CA ARG A 403 -30.37 16.35 -5.29
C ARG A 403 -29.89 16.59 -3.85
N GLY A 404 -28.58 16.60 -3.61
CA GLY A 404 -27.97 16.88 -2.31
C GLY A 404 -27.97 15.63 -1.43
N ASN A 405 -29.10 15.29 -0.82
CA ASN A 405 -29.21 14.08 0.01
C ASN A 405 -29.23 12.78 -0.80
N GLU A 406 -29.55 12.89 -2.09
CA GLU A 406 -29.51 11.80 -3.05
C GLU A 406 -28.88 12.29 -4.35
N PHE A 407 -28.13 11.43 -5.04
CA PHE A 407 -27.64 11.73 -6.38
C PHE A 407 -27.42 10.46 -7.19
N THR A 408 -27.51 10.62 -8.51
CA THR A 408 -27.12 9.58 -9.46
C THR A 408 -25.72 9.88 -9.97
N TYR A 409 -24.79 8.98 -9.68
CA TYR A 409 -23.41 9.04 -10.09
C TYR A 409 -23.18 8.18 -11.33
N THR A 410 -22.29 8.64 -12.22
CA THR A 410 -21.90 7.90 -13.42
C THR A 410 -20.53 7.26 -13.24
N GLY A 411 -20.41 6.00 -13.63
CA GLY A 411 -19.18 5.23 -13.58
C GLY A 411 -18.03 5.88 -14.36
N SER A 412 -16.82 5.45 -14.06
CA SER A 412 -15.61 5.84 -14.78
C SER A 412 -15.33 4.94 -15.98
N GLY A 413 -14.49 5.39 -16.92
CA GLY A 413 -14.16 4.64 -18.13
C GLY A 413 -15.07 4.98 -19.32
N GLY A 414 -14.96 4.20 -20.40
CA GLY A 414 -15.69 4.43 -21.65
C GLY A 414 -15.13 5.58 -22.50
N ARG A 415 -13.89 6.01 -22.24
CA ARG A 415 -13.28 7.22 -22.84
C ARG A 415 -11.93 6.91 -23.45
N ASP A 416 -11.65 7.46 -24.63
CA ASP A 416 -10.31 7.41 -25.19
C ASP A 416 -9.38 8.41 -24.47
N LEU A 417 -8.42 7.87 -23.71
CA LEU A 417 -7.39 8.63 -22.99
C LEU A 417 -6.03 8.60 -23.70
N SER A 418 -5.97 8.18 -24.96
CA SER A 418 -4.78 8.24 -25.80
C SER A 418 -4.18 9.66 -25.82
N GLY A 419 -2.85 9.74 -25.85
CA GLY A 419 -2.13 11.02 -25.85
C GLY A 419 -2.02 11.72 -24.48
N ASN A 420 -1.94 10.97 -23.37
CA ASN A 420 -1.80 11.50 -22.01
C ASN A 420 -2.94 12.43 -21.56
N LYS A 421 -4.14 12.19 -22.09
CA LYS A 421 -5.34 12.92 -21.67
C LYS A 421 -5.81 12.37 -20.32
N ARG A 422 -6.25 13.28 -19.44
CA ARG A 422 -6.86 12.92 -18.13
C ARG A 422 -8.38 12.97 -18.17
N ILE A 423 -8.94 13.58 -19.20
CA ILE A 423 -10.37 13.77 -19.45
C ILE A 423 -10.55 13.55 -20.95
N GLY A 424 -11.56 12.78 -21.33
CA GLY A 424 -12.01 12.56 -22.70
C GLY A 424 -13.53 12.49 -22.72
N GLU A 425 -14.11 12.62 -23.91
CA GLU A 425 -15.52 12.35 -24.14
C GLU A 425 -15.79 10.84 -24.11
N GLN A 426 -17.04 10.45 -23.91
CA GLN A 426 -17.41 9.03 -24.01
C GLN A 426 -17.25 8.56 -25.45
N SER A 427 -16.59 7.43 -25.65
CA SER A 427 -16.24 6.86 -26.95
C SER A 427 -16.58 5.38 -27.07
N TYR A 428 -16.77 4.67 -25.94
CA TYR A 428 -17.09 3.25 -25.88
C TYR A 428 -17.92 2.92 -24.63
N ASP A 429 -18.53 1.74 -24.61
CA ASP A 429 -19.32 1.25 -23.49
C ASP A 429 -18.48 1.07 -22.21
N GLN A 430 -19.06 1.44 -21.08
CA GLN A 430 -18.45 1.21 -19.78
C GLN A 430 -18.64 -0.24 -19.33
N ALA A 431 -17.58 -0.85 -18.81
CA ALA A 431 -17.64 -2.15 -18.17
C ALA A 431 -17.79 -2.02 -16.64
N LEU A 432 -18.42 -3.01 -16.00
CA LEU A 432 -18.47 -3.14 -14.54
C LEU A 432 -17.16 -3.74 -14.00
N THR A 433 -16.05 -3.07 -14.26
CA THR A 433 -14.71 -3.49 -13.82
C THR A 433 -14.08 -2.41 -12.95
N ASN A 434 -12.95 -2.73 -12.30
CA ASN A 434 -12.14 -1.77 -11.54
C ASN A 434 -12.96 -0.95 -10.52
N MET A 435 -12.99 0.37 -10.67
CA MET A 435 -13.66 1.30 -9.76
C MET A 435 -15.19 1.23 -9.85
N ASN A 436 -15.73 0.85 -11.01
CA ASN A 436 -17.17 0.69 -11.20
C ASN A 436 -17.65 -0.52 -10.39
N ARG A 437 -16.94 -1.66 -10.54
CA ARG A 437 -17.16 -2.85 -9.71
C ARG A 437 -17.01 -2.54 -8.21
N ALA A 438 -15.97 -1.80 -7.84
CA ALA A 438 -15.75 -1.39 -6.45
C ALA A 438 -16.95 -0.63 -5.89
N LEU A 439 -17.54 0.30 -6.65
CA LEU A 439 -18.70 1.05 -6.19
C LEU A 439 -19.97 0.18 -6.15
N ALA A 440 -20.13 -0.77 -7.06
CA ALA A 440 -21.25 -1.72 -7.04
C ALA A 440 -21.22 -2.63 -5.80
N LEU A 441 -20.03 -3.08 -5.36
CA LEU A 441 -19.85 -3.87 -4.13
C LEU A 441 -20.24 -3.14 -2.83
N ASN A 442 -20.44 -1.83 -2.86
CA ASN A 442 -20.98 -1.10 -1.71
C ASN A 442 -22.49 -1.26 -1.55
N CYS A 443 -23.20 -1.70 -2.59
CA CYS A 443 -24.62 -2.01 -2.54
C CYS A 443 -24.84 -3.26 -1.68
N ASP A 444 -25.79 -3.23 -0.75
CA ASP A 444 -26.19 -4.43 0.02
C ASP A 444 -27.10 -5.33 -0.82
N ALA A 445 -26.54 -5.86 -1.90
CA ALA A 445 -27.17 -6.80 -2.80
C ALA A 445 -26.11 -7.68 -3.47
N PRO A 446 -26.43 -8.93 -3.83
CA PRO A 446 -25.56 -9.76 -4.64
C PRO A 446 -25.16 -9.03 -5.91
N LEU A 447 -23.86 -9.07 -6.24
CA LEU A 447 -23.35 -8.38 -7.41
C LEU A 447 -23.89 -9.05 -8.69
N ASN A 448 -24.55 -8.24 -9.51
CA ASN A 448 -24.99 -8.58 -10.86
C ASN A 448 -24.38 -7.58 -11.85
N ASP A 449 -23.71 -8.09 -12.87
CA ASP A 449 -22.96 -7.34 -13.89
C ASP A 449 -23.69 -7.17 -15.23
N GLU A 450 -24.89 -7.75 -15.36
CA GLU A 450 -25.72 -7.62 -16.56
C GLU A 450 -26.79 -6.54 -16.42
N ILE A 451 -27.58 -6.61 -15.34
CA ILE A 451 -28.72 -5.70 -15.10
C ILE A 451 -28.51 -4.77 -13.91
N GLY A 452 -27.47 -5.03 -13.11
CA GLY A 452 -27.23 -4.35 -11.86
C GLY A 452 -28.08 -4.90 -10.70
N ALA A 453 -28.09 -4.20 -9.57
CA ALA A 453 -28.80 -4.66 -8.37
C ALA A 453 -29.32 -3.49 -7.52
N GLU A 454 -30.40 -3.76 -6.78
CA GLU A 454 -31.04 -2.84 -5.83
C GLU A 454 -31.08 -3.45 -4.43
N ALA A 455 -30.52 -2.75 -3.45
CA ALA A 455 -30.47 -3.19 -2.07
C ALA A 455 -31.85 -3.10 -1.41
N ARG A 456 -32.26 -4.19 -0.73
CA ARG A 456 -33.49 -4.19 0.09
C ARG A 456 -33.32 -3.30 1.32
N ASP A 457 -32.19 -3.45 2.01
CA ASP A 457 -31.77 -2.56 3.09
C ASP A 457 -30.49 -1.80 2.69
N TRP A 458 -30.68 -0.73 1.90
CA TRP A 458 -29.57 0.10 1.45
C TRP A 458 -28.72 0.71 2.60
N ARG A 459 -29.23 0.76 3.83
CA ARG A 459 -28.47 1.21 5.00
C ARG A 459 -27.49 0.16 5.51
N ALA A 460 -27.65 -1.12 5.18
CA ALA A 460 -26.65 -2.14 5.50
C ALA A 460 -25.40 -2.05 4.60
N GLY A 461 -25.49 -1.33 3.47
CA GLY A 461 -24.41 -1.17 2.50
C GLY A 461 -23.16 -0.47 3.05
N LYS A 462 -22.02 -0.71 2.38
CA LYS A 462 -20.72 -0.14 2.79
C LYS A 462 -20.70 1.39 2.59
N PRO A 463 -20.22 2.17 3.57
CA PRO A 463 -20.25 3.63 3.52
C PRO A 463 -19.24 4.21 2.52
N VAL A 464 -19.65 5.24 1.78
CA VAL A 464 -18.84 5.99 0.80
C VAL A 464 -18.71 7.43 1.26
N ARG A 465 -17.47 7.93 1.42
CA ARG A 465 -17.23 9.36 1.67
C ARG A 465 -17.45 10.17 0.39
N VAL A 466 -18.30 11.19 0.45
CA VAL A 466 -18.60 12.04 -0.72
C VAL A 466 -17.96 13.41 -0.58
N VAL A 467 -17.23 13.81 -1.63
CA VAL A 467 -16.66 15.15 -1.76
C VAL A 467 -17.32 15.87 -2.93
N ARG A 468 -17.82 17.09 -2.71
CA ARG A 468 -18.33 17.94 -3.80
C ARG A 468 -17.31 18.99 -4.20
N SER A 469 -17.06 19.15 -5.49
CA SER A 469 -16.14 20.14 -6.05
C SER A 469 -16.90 21.32 -6.64
N SER A 470 -16.34 22.53 -6.54
CA SER A 470 -16.93 23.73 -7.13
C SER A 470 -17.07 23.66 -8.66
N LYS A 471 -16.31 22.77 -9.32
CA LYS A 471 -16.47 22.47 -10.75
C LYS A 471 -17.86 21.94 -11.11
N GLY A 472 -18.50 21.23 -10.17
CA GLY A 472 -19.85 20.68 -10.34
C GLY A 472 -20.97 21.72 -10.27
N ARG A 473 -20.66 22.99 -9.98
CA ARG A 473 -21.64 24.06 -9.80
C ARG A 473 -22.52 24.33 -11.02
N LYS A 474 -22.03 24.04 -12.21
CA LYS A 474 -22.81 24.16 -13.46
C LYS A 474 -24.01 23.21 -13.48
N VAL A 475 -23.92 22.08 -12.78
CA VAL A 475 -24.92 20.99 -12.80
C VAL A 475 -25.61 20.84 -11.44
N SER A 476 -24.95 21.20 -10.34
CA SER A 476 -25.46 21.05 -8.98
C SER A 476 -25.42 22.36 -8.19
N LYS A 477 -26.58 22.75 -7.65
CA LYS A 477 -26.70 23.84 -6.67
C LYS A 477 -26.06 23.53 -5.31
N TYR A 478 -25.78 22.26 -5.04
CA TYR A 478 -25.19 21.81 -3.77
C TYR A 478 -23.65 21.87 -3.77
N ALA A 479 -23.04 22.08 -4.94
CA ALA A 479 -21.61 22.23 -5.08
C ALA A 479 -21.10 23.52 -4.38
N PRO A 480 -19.93 23.47 -3.71
CA PRO A 480 -19.37 24.63 -3.03
C PRO A 480 -19.00 25.78 -4.00
N GLU A 481 -18.83 26.99 -3.46
CA GLU A 481 -18.40 28.16 -4.25
C GLU A 481 -16.98 28.01 -4.75
N GLU A 482 -16.13 27.44 -3.90
CA GLU A 482 -14.71 27.31 -4.16
C GLU A 482 -14.20 25.98 -3.63
N GLY A 483 -13.27 25.37 -4.35
CA GLY A 483 -12.54 24.20 -3.88
C GLY A 483 -13.37 22.93 -3.83
N ASN A 484 -13.16 22.14 -2.78
CA ASN A 484 -13.74 20.83 -2.55
C ASN A 484 -14.22 20.77 -1.10
N ARG A 485 -15.43 20.24 -0.87
CA ARG A 485 -16.04 20.13 0.45
C ARG A 485 -16.41 18.67 0.74
N TYR A 486 -16.09 18.19 1.94
CA TYR A 486 -16.55 16.89 2.41
C TYR A 486 -17.99 16.98 2.90
N ASP A 487 -18.89 16.18 2.31
CA ASP A 487 -20.34 16.27 2.53
C ASP A 487 -20.92 15.10 3.35
N GLY A 488 -20.03 14.22 3.83
CA GLY A 488 -20.36 13.11 4.72
C GLY A 488 -20.43 11.76 4.03
N ILE A 489 -21.15 10.85 4.68
CA ILE A 489 -21.30 9.45 4.31
C ILE A 489 -22.58 9.21 3.52
N TYR A 490 -22.42 8.49 2.41
CA TYR A 490 -23.50 8.02 1.54
C TYR A 490 -23.40 6.51 1.37
N LYS A 491 -24.50 5.88 1.00
CA LYS A 491 -24.59 4.45 0.70
C LYS A 491 -25.22 4.24 -0.67
N VAL A 492 -24.81 3.18 -1.35
CA VAL A 492 -25.33 2.81 -2.67
C VAL A 492 -26.67 2.11 -2.47
N VAL A 493 -27.74 2.71 -2.99
CA VAL A 493 -29.09 2.15 -2.94
C VAL A 493 -29.27 1.12 -4.04
N LYS A 494 -28.84 1.48 -5.25
CA LYS A 494 -28.88 0.60 -6.42
C LYS A 494 -27.91 1.06 -7.48
N TYR A 495 -27.60 0.16 -8.41
CA TYR A 495 -26.81 0.46 -9.60
C TYR A 495 -27.35 -0.31 -10.80
N TRP A 496 -27.23 0.26 -11.99
CA TRP A 496 -27.75 -0.32 -13.24
C TRP A 496 -26.97 0.23 -14.45
N PRO A 497 -26.87 -0.53 -15.56
CA PRO A 497 -26.40 0.00 -16.83
C PRO A 497 -27.52 0.77 -17.55
N GLU A 498 -27.18 1.89 -18.19
CA GLU A 498 -28.10 2.71 -18.98
C GLU A 498 -27.37 3.29 -20.18
N ILE A 499 -28.06 3.54 -21.30
CA ILE A 499 -27.48 4.27 -22.43
C ILE A 499 -27.44 5.76 -22.04
N GLY A 500 -26.24 6.31 -21.88
CA GLY A 500 -26.04 7.72 -21.56
C GLY A 500 -26.38 8.64 -22.74
N LYS A 501 -26.37 9.96 -22.52
CA LYS A 501 -26.65 10.95 -23.59
C LYS A 501 -25.73 10.85 -24.81
N SER A 502 -24.52 10.33 -24.61
CA SER A 502 -23.53 10.10 -25.67
C SER A 502 -23.82 8.86 -26.53
N GLY A 503 -24.88 8.10 -26.24
CA GLY A 503 -25.25 6.89 -26.99
C GLY A 503 -24.46 5.63 -26.62
N PHE A 504 -23.64 5.69 -25.55
CA PHE A 504 -22.86 4.56 -25.04
C PHE A 504 -23.41 4.08 -23.70
N LEU A 505 -23.23 2.79 -23.41
CA LEU A 505 -23.60 2.21 -22.13
C LEU A 505 -22.74 2.81 -21.01
N VAL A 506 -23.40 3.31 -19.96
CA VAL A 506 -22.78 3.85 -18.76
C VAL A 506 -23.36 3.17 -17.53
N TRP A 507 -22.52 2.95 -16.52
CA TRP A 507 -22.98 2.42 -15.24
C TRP A 507 -23.43 3.54 -14.34
N ARG A 508 -24.64 3.42 -13.78
CA ARG A 508 -25.25 4.42 -12.91
C ARG A 508 -25.39 3.88 -11.51
N TYR A 509 -25.21 4.76 -10.53
CA TYR A 509 -25.27 4.44 -9.12
C TYR A 509 -26.14 5.47 -8.43
N LEU A 510 -27.21 5.03 -7.77
CA LEU A 510 -28.01 5.89 -6.89
C LEU A 510 -27.40 5.85 -5.49
N LEU A 511 -26.90 6.99 -5.02
CA LEU A 511 -26.40 7.14 -3.67
C LEU A 511 -27.35 7.99 -2.83
N ARG A 512 -27.54 7.57 -1.58
CA ARG A 512 -28.35 8.27 -0.58
C ARG A 512 -27.52 8.52 0.68
N ARG A 513 -27.69 9.70 1.26
CA ARG A 513 -26.97 10.12 2.46
C ARG A 513 -27.42 9.30 3.67
N ASP A 514 -26.46 8.79 4.44
CA ASP A 514 -26.67 8.07 5.70
C ASP A 514 -25.60 8.54 6.70
N ASP A 515 -25.71 9.80 7.09
CA ASP A 515 -24.76 10.47 7.97
C ASP A 515 -25.53 11.25 9.03
N VAL A 516 -25.06 11.15 10.27
CA VAL A 516 -25.65 11.79 11.46
C VAL A 516 -25.38 13.29 11.50
N GLU A 517 -24.28 13.75 10.89
CA GLU A 517 -23.97 15.18 10.83
C GLU A 517 -24.89 15.88 9.82
N PRO A 518 -25.35 17.11 10.07
CA PRO A 518 -26.24 17.81 9.14
C PRO A 518 -25.52 18.17 7.83
N SER A 519 -26.24 18.14 6.72
CA SER A 519 -25.67 18.45 5.40
C SER A 519 -25.20 19.92 5.32
N PRO A 520 -24.01 20.24 4.76
CA PRO A 520 -23.43 21.59 4.82
C PRO A 520 -24.25 22.73 4.20
N TRP A 521 -25.22 22.43 3.33
CA TRP A 521 -26.07 23.43 2.69
C TRP A 521 -27.37 23.72 3.45
N THR A 522 -27.72 22.92 4.46
CA THR A 522 -28.86 23.17 5.34
C THR A 522 -28.55 24.30 6.32
N PRO A 523 -29.55 24.98 6.91
CA PRO A 523 -29.33 25.97 7.97
C PRO A 523 -28.49 25.40 9.13
N GLU A 524 -28.85 24.21 9.62
CA GLU A 524 -28.14 23.50 10.69
C GLU A 524 -26.67 23.21 10.33
N GLY A 525 -26.42 22.74 9.11
CA GLY A 525 -25.06 22.47 8.62
C GLY A 525 -24.22 23.74 8.46
N LYS A 526 -24.83 24.85 8.03
CA LYS A 526 -24.16 26.16 7.94
C LYS A 526 -23.79 26.70 9.31
N ASP A 527 -24.69 26.58 10.28
CA ASP A 527 -24.44 27.04 11.64
C ASP A 527 -23.39 26.18 12.33
N ARG A 528 -23.41 24.86 12.12
CA ARG A 528 -22.35 23.96 12.59
C ARG A 528 -21.00 24.26 11.94
N THR A 529 -20.96 24.53 10.63
CA THR A 529 -19.73 24.92 9.92
C THR A 529 -19.12 26.20 10.51
N LYS A 530 -19.95 27.19 10.84
CA LYS A 530 -19.53 28.43 11.52
C LYS A 530 -19.04 28.14 12.94
N LYS A 531 -19.78 27.35 13.72
CA LYS A 531 -19.43 26.96 15.10
C LYS A 531 -18.11 26.21 15.17
N LEU A 532 -17.81 25.35 14.20
CA LEU A 532 -16.53 24.65 14.08
C LEU A 532 -15.40 25.51 13.50
N GLY A 533 -15.68 26.74 13.06
CA GLY A 533 -14.70 27.64 12.47
C GLY A 533 -14.07 27.10 11.19
N LEU A 534 -14.79 26.26 10.43
CA LEU A 534 -14.25 25.62 9.22
C LEU A 534 -14.06 26.66 8.11
N LYS A 535 -12.81 26.84 7.68
CA LYS A 535 -12.43 27.72 6.57
C LYS A 535 -11.78 26.89 5.45
N ILE A 536 -11.81 27.43 4.23
CA ILE A 536 -11.13 26.80 3.10
C ILE A 536 -9.62 26.72 3.37
N GLN A 537 -9.08 25.51 3.29
CA GLN A 537 -7.68 25.25 3.53
C GLN A 537 -6.89 25.46 2.23
N TYR A 538 -5.84 26.26 2.30
CA TYR A 538 -4.91 26.50 1.19
C TYR A 538 -3.57 25.80 1.44
N PRO A 539 -2.83 25.40 0.39
CA PRO A 539 -1.45 24.94 0.54
C PRO A 539 -0.58 26.01 1.18
N GLU A 540 0.46 25.58 1.90
CA GLU A 540 1.40 26.47 2.55
C GLU A 540 2.09 27.41 1.52
N GLY A 541 2.19 28.70 1.84
CA GLY A 541 2.71 29.73 0.92
C GLY A 541 1.82 30.09 -0.28
N TYR A 542 0.65 29.47 -0.46
CA TYR A 542 -0.22 29.73 -1.61
C TYR A 542 -0.77 31.16 -1.64
N LEU A 543 -1.27 31.66 -0.50
CA LEU A 543 -1.85 33.01 -0.41
C LEU A 543 -0.79 34.09 -0.67
N GLU A 544 0.41 33.91 -0.14
CA GLU A 544 1.55 34.79 -0.37
C GLU A 544 1.98 34.79 -1.84
N ALA A 545 2.01 33.62 -2.48
CA ALA A 545 2.33 33.48 -3.90
C ALA A 545 1.29 34.17 -4.80
N MET A 546 0.00 34.11 -4.46
CA MET A 546 -1.08 34.78 -5.19
C MET A 546 -1.02 36.31 -5.01
N ALA A 547 -0.83 36.80 -3.79
CA ALA A 547 -0.67 38.23 -3.51
C ALA A 547 0.55 38.83 -4.26
N ASN A 548 1.64 38.06 -4.37
CA ASN A 548 2.82 38.46 -5.13
C ASN A 548 2.61 38.47 -6.66
N LYS A 549 1.67 37.67 -7.19
CA LYS A 549 1.28 37.70 -8.62
C LYS A 549 0.42 38.92 -8.94
N GLU A 550 -0.54 39.27 -8.08
CA GLU A 550 -1.39 40.45 -8.27
C GLU A 550 -0.60 41.76 -8.20
N LYS A 551 0.38 41.86 -7.30
CA LYS A 551 1.29 43.02 -7.23
C LYS A 551 2.17 43.18 -8.47
N LYS A 552 2.44 42.09 -9.21
CA LYS A 552 3.22 42.12 -10.46
C LYS A 552 2.40 42.44 -11.70
N GLY A 553 1.08 42.25 -11.67
CA GLY A 553 0.17 42.57 -12.77
C GLY A 553 -0.19 44.06 -12.89
N LYS A 554 0.27 44.92 -11.97
CA LYS A 554 0.01 46.37 -11.95
C LYS A 554 1.25 47.22 -12.28
N LYS A 555 2.01 46.88 -13.32
CA LYS A 555 2.97 47.81 -13.94
C LYS A 555 2.47 48.18 -15.35
N PRO A 556 2.41 49.48 -15.73
CA PRO A 556 2.01 49.86 -17.08
C PRO A 556 3.12 49.48 -18.05
N ASP A 557 2.78 48.78 -19.12
CA ASP A 557 3.70 48.46 -20.21
C ASP A 557 4.03 49.76 -20.97
N ALA A 558 5.25 50.27 -20.74
CA ALA A 558 5.88 51.23 -21.65
C ALA A 558 6.68 50.43 -22.67
N ARG A 559 6.12 50.22 -23.86
CA ARG A 559 6.90 49.80 -25.03
C ARG A 559 6.65 50.77 -26.19
N THR A 560 7.67 51.57 -26.41
CA THR A 560 7.98 52.47 -27.52
C THR A 560 7.51 51.97 -28.89
N THR A 561 6.69 52.81 -29.53
CA THR A 561 6.72 53.24 -30.93
C THR A 561 7.56 52.42 -31.92
N LYS A 562 6.87 51.79 -32.88
CA LYS A 562 7.20 51.92 -34.31
C LYS A 562 5.91 52.23 -35.06
N VAL A 563 5.96 53.33 -35.80
CA VAL A 563 4.95 53.87 -36.70
C VAL A 563 5.05 53.12 -38.02
N ASP A 564 3.93 52.74 -38.61
CA ASP A 564 3.71 52.82 -40.06
C ASP A 564 2.20 52.96 -40.34
N ASN A 565 1.87 53.95 -41.18
CA ASN A 565 0.53 54.43 -41.54
C ASN A 565 0.03 53.78 -42.84
N LEU A 566 -1.27 53.43 -42.87
CA LEU A 566 -2.26 53.53 -43.98
C LEU A 566 -3.41 52.55 -43.62
N GLY A 567 -4.70 52.84 -43.62
CA GLY A 567 -5.52 54.01 -43.91
C GLY A 567 -7.00 53.55 -43.94
N THR A 568 -7.91 54.49 -43.69
CA THR A 568 -9.37 54.48 -44.02
C THR A 568 -10.39 53.91 -42.99
N THR A 569 -11.19 54.86 -42.47
CA THR A 569 -12.45 54.82 -41.67
C THR A 569 -13.70 54.50 -42.52
N PRO A 570 -14.99 54.61 -42.06
CA PRO A 570 -15.59 54.82 -40.71
C PRO A 570 -16.75 53.80 -40.39
N THR A 571 -17.31 53.69 -39.17
CA THR A 571 -18.56 54.41 -38.78
C THR A 571 -19.00 54.15 -37.33
N LEU A 572 -19.37 55.26 -36.67
CA LEU A 572 -20.48 55.53 -35.73
C LEU A 572 -20.60 54.74 -34.40
N PHE A 573 -20.19 55.33 -33.26
CA PHE A 573 -20.94 56.21 -32.32
C PHE A 573 -21.92 55.48 -31.38
N PHE A 574 -21.63 55.48 -30.07
CA PHE A 574 -22.38 56.25 -29.06
C PHE A 574 -21.67 56.21 -27.69
N LYS A 575 -21.37 57.40 -27.15
CA LYS A 575 -20.96 57.67 -25.75
C LYS A 575 -22.17 57.52 -24.83
N LEU A 576 -21.98 57.06 -23.58
CA LEU A 576 -22.34 57.89 -22.42
C LEU A 576 -21.73 57.43 -21.07
N THR A 577 -21.11 58.42 -20.43
CA THR A 577 -21.04 58.74 -18.98
C THR A 577 -20.35 57.82 -17.97
N LYS A 578 -19.19 58.32 -17.51
CA LYS A 578 -18.58 58.05 -16.19
C LYS A 578 -19.46 58.62 -15.08
N VAL A 579 -19.75 57.81 -14.07
CA VAL A 579 -20.05 58.28 -12.71
C VAL A 579 -18.88 57.88 -11.83
N ALA A 580 -18.23 58.88 -11.23
CA ALA A 580 -17.19 58.70 -10.23
C ALA A 580 -17.84 58.39 -8.88
N VAL A 581 -17.47 57.27 -8.27
CA VAL A 581 -17.72 57.01 -6.85
C VAL A 581 -16.36 56.83 -6.18
N THR A 582 -16.05 57.77 -5.31
CA THR A 582 -14.90 57.78 -4.40
C THR A 582 -14.94 56.59 -3.43
N PRO A 583 -13.81 55.92 -3.14
CA PRO A 583 -13.77 54.85 -2.14
C PRO A 583 -13.79 55.42 -0.71
N PRO A 584 -14.46 54.76 0.27
CA PRO A 584 -14.37 55.16 1.66
C PRO A 584 -13.04 54.70 2.29
N PRO A 585 -12.61 55.34 3.41
CA PRO A 585 -11.23 55.30 3.87
C PRO A 585 -10.89 54.04 4.66
N VAL A 586 -9.63 53.64 4.53
CA VAL A 586 -8.97 52.57 5.29
C VAL A 586 -8.86 52.99 6.76
N LYS A 587 -9.45 52.22 7.67
CA LYS A 587 -9.11 52.28 9.11
C LYS A 587 -8.25 51.07 9.50
N SER A 588 -7.16 51.39 10.16
CA SER A 588 -6.12 50.53 10.70
C SER A 588 -6.64 49.55 11.77
N MET A 589 -6.03 48.37 11.75
CA MET A 589 -5.92 47.33 12.78
C MET A 589 -6.39 47.70 14.20
N LYS A 590 -7.30 46.86 14.73
CA LYS A 590 -7.23 46.35 16.10
C LYS A 590 -7.44 44.84 16.02
N LEU A 591 -6.52 44.06 16.59
CA LEU A 591 -6.76 42.65 16.88
C LEU A 591 -8.01 42.58 17.77
N ALA A 592 -9.09 42.01 17.24
CA ALA A 592 -10.11 41.40 18.06
C ALA A 592 -9.67 39.95 18.27
N GLN A 593 -9.48 39.56 19.53
CA GLN A 593 -9.49 38.14 19.89
C GLN A 593 -10.88 37.61 19.50
N ASP A 594 -10.91 36.76 18.47
CA ASP A 594 -12.10 36.01 18.09
C ASP A 594 -12.31 34.91 19.16
N ASP A 595 -13.05 35.24 20.22
CA ASP A 595 -13.57 34.30 21.21
C ASP A 595 -14.80 33.56 20.65
N ALA A 596 -14.66 32.95 19.48
CA ALA A 596 -15.67 32.04 18.95
C ALA A 596 -15.41 30.64 19.53
N GLU A 597 -16.08 30.32 20.64
CA GLU A 597 -16.08 29.00 21.27
C GLU A 597 -16.42 27.91 20.23
N GLY A 598 -15.40 27.16 19.82
CA GLY A 598 -15.53 26.00 18.95
C GLY A 598 -16.35 24.89 19.61
N GLU A 599 -17.08 24.11 18.80
CA GLU A 599 -17.73 22.89 19.30
C GLU A 599 -16.68 21.91 19.84
N LYS A 600 -16.83 21.56 21.12
CA LYS A 600 -15.95 20.64 21.84
C LYS A 600 -15.87 19.30 21.12
N TYR A 601 -14.68 18.71 21.03
CA TYR A 601 -14.51 17.35 20.53
C TYR A 601 -15.33 16.38 21.38
N GLN A 602 -16.21 15.62 20.73
CA GLN A 602 -17.12 14.69 21.41
C GLN A 602 -16.44 13.33 21.60
N LEU A 603 -16.21 12.94 22.85
CA LEU A 603 -15.70 11.61 23.20
C LEU A 603 -16.84 10.60 23.27
N THR A 604 -16.64 9.40 22.75
CA THR A 604 -17.57 8.28 22.92
C THR A 604 -17.54 7.79 24.38
N SER A 605 -18.62 7.14 24.84
CA SER A 605 -18.68 6.57 26.20
C SER A 605 -17.56 5.57 26.45
N GLN A 606 -17.18 4.80 25.44
CA GLN A 606 -16.09 3.84 25.51
C GLN A 606 -14.72 4.53 25.65
N GLN A 607 -14.46 5.59 24.88
CA GLN A 607 -13.23 6.39 25.00
C GLN A 607 -13.12 6.99 26.40
N GLN A 608 -14.21 7.56 26.94
CA GLN A 608 -14.22 8.13 28.28
C GLN A 608 -13.92 7.09 29.36
N TRP A 609 -14.45 5.87 29.22
CA TRP A 609 -14.20 4.78 30.15
C TRP A 609 -12.74 4.34 30.13
N LEU A 610 -12.17 4.08 28.94
CA LEU A 610 -10.78 3.66 28.81
C LEU A 610 -9.80 4.73 29.30
N ILE A 611 -10.05 6.02 29.02
CA ILE A 611 -9.23 7.12 29.53
C ILE A 611 -9.16 7.11 31.06
N ARG A 612 -10.26 6.76 31.74
CA ARG A 612 -10.29 6.65 33.21
C ARG A 612 -9.54 5.42 33.71
N GLU A 613 -9.50 4.35 32.92
CA GLU A 613 -8.81 3.10 33.26
C GLU A 613 -7.27 3.25 33.16
N ASP A 614 -6.77 4.09 32.27
CA ASP A 614 -5.33 4.37 32.09
C ASP A 614 -4.76 5.32 33.17
N CYS A 615 -4.81 4.85 34.42
CA CYS A 615 -4.39 5.60 35.60
C CYS A 615 -2.91 6.05 35.57
N LEU A 616 -2.03 5.32 34.88
CA LEU A 616 -0.61 5.64 34.77
C LEU A 616 -0.37 6.94 33.98
N ASN A 617 -1.22 7.25 33.00
CA ASN A 617 -1.11 8.43 32.15
C ASN A 617 -2.10 9.53 32.52
N LYS A 618 -2.65 9.51 33.75
CA LYS A 618 -3.68 10.48 34.19
C LYS A 618 -3.30 11.93 33.91
N LYS A 619 -2.06 12.34 34.19
CA LYS A 619 -1.59 13.72 33.94
C LYS A 619 -1.62 14.10 32.44
N LEU A 620 -1.20 13.18 31.58
CA LEU A 620 -1.22 13.39 30.12
C LEU A 620 -2.65 13.41 29.59
N TRP A 621 -3.53 12.58 30.15
CA TRP A 621 -4.95 12.60 29.83
C TRP A 621 -5.64 13.88 30.32
N ASP A 622 -5.33 14.38 31.51
CA ASP A 622 -5.86 15.64 32.01
C ASP A 622 -5.45 16.81 31.09
N GLU A 623 -4.20 16.83 30.62
CA GLU A 623 -3.71 17.79 29.62
C GLU A 623 -4.44 17.64 28.27
N ALA A 624 -4.58 16.40 27.78
CA ALA A 624 -5.31 16.15 26.54
C ALA A 624 -6.76 16.61 26.65
N LEU A 625 -7.47 16.25 27.73
CA LEU A 625 -8.87 16.59 27.97
C LEU A 625 -9.11 18.10 28.08
N ALA A 626 -8.11 18.88 28.53
CA ALA A 626 -8.17 20.34 28.52
C ALA A 626 -8.26 20.91 27.09
N SER A 627 -7.65 20.23 26.10
CA SER A 627 -7.70 20.62 24.68
C SER A 627 -8.97 20.18 23.94
N LEU A 628 -9.94 19.57 24.61
CA LEU A 628 -11.20 19.16 23.96
C LEU A 628 -11.95 20.35 23.33
N MET A 629 -11.79 21.56 23.89
CA MET A 629 -12.41 22.78 23.36
C MET A 629 -11.87 23.18 21.98
N GLU A 630 -10.75 22.60 21.53
CA GLU A 630 -10.17 22.85 20.22
C GLU A 630 -10.85 22.06 19.08
N GLY A 631 -11.87 21.26 19.41
CA GLY A 631 -12.69 20.56 18.43
C GLY A 631 -11.86 19.63 17.52
N PRO A 632 -11.89 19.77 16.18
CA PRO A 632 -11.14 18.91 15.27
C PRO A 632 -9.62 18.88 15.49
N LYS A 633 -9.04 19.93 16.09
CA LYS A 633 -7.60 20.02 16.38
C LYS A 633 -7.18 19.16 17.57
N PHE A 634 -8.12 18.72 18.40
CA PHE A 634 -7.89 17.85 19.55
C PHE A 634 -7.04 16.62 19.19
N LEU A 635 -7.33 15.95 18.06
CA LEU A 635 -6.56 14.76 17.66
C LEU A 635 -5.09 15.07 17.38
N ARG A 636 -4.78 16.25 16.81
CA ARG A 636 -3.39 16.66 16.61
C ARG A 636 -2.70 16.91 17.95
N ARG A 637 -3.40 17.52 18.92
CA ARG A 637 -2.84 17.72 20.26
C ARG A 637 -2.60 16.38 20.96
N LEU A 638 -3.54 15.45 20.84
CA LEU A 638 -3.44 14.10 21.38
C LEU A 638 -2.25 13.32 20.78
N GLU A 639 -2.07 13.42 19.47
CA GLU A 639 -0.93 12.81 18.76
C GLU A 639 0.41 13.33 19.30
N GLN A 640 0.51 14.64 19.57
CA GLN A 640 1.71 15.25 20.13
C GLN A 640 2.00 14.80 21.57
N ILE A 641 0.96 14.70 22.41
CA ILE A 641 1.09 14.29 23.82
C ILE A 641 1.63 12.85 23.93
N PHE A 642 1.15 11.95 23.06
CA PHE A 642 1.56 10.54 23.06
C PHE A 642 2.62 10.20 22.00
N MET A 643 3.40 11.19 21.57
CA MET A 643 4.49 10.99 20.63
C MET A 643 5.70 10.36 21.32
N CYS A 644 6.22 9.28 20.74
CA CYS A 644 7.43 8.62 21.22
C CYS A 644 8.67 9.48 20.89
N ILE A 645 9.46 9.83 21.90
CA ILE A 645 10.67 10.67 21.72
C ILE A 645 11.74 10.01 20.82
N CYS A 646 11.75 8.68 20.73
CA CYS A 646 12.78 7.94 19.98
C CYS A 646 12.50 7.92 18.48
N CYS A 647 11.26 7.64 18.08
CA CYS A 647 10.88 7.54 16.67
C CYS A 647 10.12 8.78 16.16
N GLN A 648 9.74 9.71 17.06
CA GLN A 648 8.97 10.92 16.76
C GLN A 648 7.61 10.66 16.09
N GLU A 649 7.03 9.51 16.39
CA GLU A 649 5.71 9.10 15.91
C GLU A 649 4.81 8.73 17.09
N LEU A 650 3.51 8.63 16.85
CA LEU A 650 2.54 8.19 17.86
C LEU A 650 2.98 6.85 18.47
N VAL A 651 3.02 6.75 19.80
CA VAL A 651 3.58 5.58 20.48
C VAL A 651 2.86 4.27 20.10
N PHE A 652 3.64 3.23 19.76
CA PHE A 652 3.12 1.89 19.41
C PHE A 652 3.66 0.84 20.39
N GLN A 653 2.77 -0.04 20.86
CA GLN A 653 3.02 -0.92 22.01
C GLN A 653 3.66 -0.13 23.16
N PRO A 654 2.96 0.89 23.69
CA PRO A 654 3.54 1.82 24.64
C PRO A 654 3.99 1.11 25.91
N ILE A 655 5.23 1.34 26.31
CA ILE A 655 5.71 1.10 27.66
C ILE A 655 5.57 2.40 28.43
N THR A 656 4.65 2.45 29.39
CA THR A 656 4.58 3.55 30.36
C THR A 656 5.61 3.26 31.44
N THR A 657 6.68 4.04 31.46
CA THR A 657 7.78 3.90 32.43
C THR A 657 7.36 4.35 33.83
N GLU A 658 8.09 3.94 34.88
CA GLU A 658 7.84 4.41 36.26
C GLU A 658 7.96 5.94 36.41
N CYS A 659 8.79 6.57 35.58
CA CYS A 659 8.88 8.02 35.45
C CYS A 659 7.74 8.64 34.60
N GLN A 660 6.67 7.90 34.33
CA GLN A 660 5.43 8.31 33.63
C GLN A 660 5.63 8.78 32.18
N HIS A 661 6.69 8.34 31.50
CA HIS A 661 6.90 8.60 30.07
C HIS A 661 6.50 7.38 29.23
N ASN A 662 5.91 7.65 28.05
CA ASN A 662 5.51 6.63 27.10
C ASN A 662 6.55 6.50 25.98
N VAL A 663 7.04 5.27 25.78
CA VAL A 663 8.03 4.95 24.74
C VAL A 663 7.58 3.67 24.03
N CYS A 664 7.80 3.56 22.72
CA CYS A 664 7.47 2.32 22.00
C CYS A 664 8.29 1.16 22.58
N ARG A 665 7.69 -0.03 22.72
CA ARG A 665 8.40 -1.25 23.17
C ARG A 665 9.67 -1.50 22.39
N SER A 666 9.60 -1.44 21.05
CA SER A 666 10.75 -1.65 20.17
C SER A 666 11.85 -0.60 20.36
N CYS A 667 11.47 0.66 20.61
CA CYS A 667 12.41 1.76 20.85
C CYS A 667 13.14 1.59 22.19
N LEU A 668 12.40 1.27 23.26
CA LEU A 668 13.00 1.04 24.57
C LEU A 668 13.89 -0.22 24.57
N GLN A 669 13.47 -1.29 23.89
CA GLN A 669 14.26 -2.50 23.73
C GLN A 669 15.57 -2.22 22.98
N ARG A 670 15.54 -1.35 21.96
CA ARG A 670 16.75 -0.93 21.23
C ARG A 670 17.73 -0.16 22.14
N SER A 671 17.22 0.72 23.00
CA SER A 671 18.03 1.44 24.00
C SER A 671 18.75 0.47 24.96
N PHE A 672 18.02 -0.52 25.48
CA PHE A 672 18.57 -1.51 26.41
C PHE A 672 19.60 -2.43 25.74
N ARG A 673 19.39 -2.80 24.47
CA ARG A 673 20.39 -3.54 23.67
C ARG A 673 21.67 -2.74 23.46
N ALA A 674 21.57 -1.42 23.40
CA ALA A 674 22.71 -0.50 23.35
C ALA A 674 23.34 -0.22 24.74
N GLN A 675 22.96 -0.98 25.77
CA GLN A 675 23.41 -0.82 27.16
C GLN A 675 23.02 0.53 27.80
N VAL A 676 21.99 1.20 27.28
CA VAL A 676 21.42 2.42 27.84
C VAL A 676 20.13 2.07 28.60
N TYR A 677 20.24 1.96 29.93
CA TYR A 677 19.18 1.55 30.85
C TYR A 677 18.42 2.72 31.49
N THR A 678 18.41 3.86 30.82
CA THR A 678 17.71 5.08 31.27
C THR A 678 16.52 5.36 30.38
N CYS A 679 15.49 6.01 30.92
CA CYS A 679 14.36 6.49 30.15
C CYS A 679 14.82 7.47 29.04
N PRO A 680 14.50 7.21 27.76
CA PRO A 680 14.90 8.10 26.66
C PRO A 680 14.35 9.53 26.73
N ALA A 681 13.25 9.74 27.46
CA ALA A 681 12.60 11.05 27.57
C ALA A 681 13.21 11.94 28.67
N CYS A 682 13.45 11.40 29.87
CA CYS A 682 13.90 12.18 31.03
C CYS A 682 15.21 11.69 31.67
N ARG A 683 15.82 10.62 31.12
CA ARG A 683 17.06 10.02 31.61
C ARG A 683 17.00 9.40 33.01
N HIS A 684 15.80 9.19 33.56
CA HIS A 684 15.61 8.43 34.80
C HIS A 684 16.17 7.00 34.66
N GLU A 685 16.84 6.48 35.70
CA GLU A 685 17.42 5.14 35.69
C GLU A 685 16.32 4.08 35.86
N LEU A 686 16.19 3.16 34.90
CA LEU A 686 15.20 2.08 34.93
C LEU A 686 15.79 0.74 35.40
N GLY A 687 17.11 0.59 35.34
CA GLY A 687 17.82 -0.64 35.69
C GLY A 687 17.87 -1.68 34.56
N LYS A 688 18.79 -2.65 34.68
CA LYS A 688 19.04 -3.68 33.65
C LYS A 688 17.91 -4.68 33.51
N ASP A 689 17.27 -5.03 34.63
CA ASP A 689 16.21 -6.04 34.71
C ASP A 689 14.80 -5.43 34.64
N TYR A 690 14.68 -4.22 34.06
CA TYR A 690 13.40 -3.52 33.96
C TYR A 690 12.37 -4.35 33.16
N ASN A 691 11.20 -4.57 33.75
CA ASN A 691 10.12 -5.31 33.12
C ASN A 691 9.33 -4.43 32.13
N MET A 692 9.59 -4.60 30.83
CA MET A 692 8.90 -3.86 29.77
C MET A 692 7.50 -4.41 29.49
N VAL A 693 6.52 -4.12 30.37
CA VAL A 693 5.12 -4.51 30.18
C VAL A 693 4.39 -3.47 29.31
N PRO A 694 3.80 -3.86 28.16
CA PRO A 694 3.00 -2.94 27.34
C PRO A 694 1.71 -2.49 28.03
N ASN A 695 1.45 -1.18 27.99
CA ASN A 695 0.20 -0.58 28.42
C ASN A 695 -0.87 -0.84 27.36
N LYS A 696 -1.59 -1.95 27.52
CA LYS A 696 -2.66 -2.37 26.61
C LYS A 696 -3.84 -1.39 26.62
N VAL A 697 -4.10 -0.71 27.74
CA VAL A 697 -5.20 0.25 27.86
C VAL A 697 -4.90 1.47 26.97
N LEU A 698 -3.71 2.05 27.11
CA LEU A 698 -3.26 3.16 26.25
C LEU A 698 -3.26 2.76 24.77
N GLN A 699 -2.73 1.59 24.42
CA GLN A 699 -2.78 1.08 23.05
C GLN A 699 -4.21 1.04 22.51
N SER A 700 -5.15 0.46 23.28
CA SER A 700 -6.57 0.34 22.88
C SER A 700 -7.22 1.71 22.67
N ILE A 701 -6.90 2.70 23.50
CA ILE A 701 -7.43 4.06 23.36
C ILE A 701 -6.89 4.73 22.09
N LEU A 702 -5.58 4.65 21.86
CA LEU A 702 -4.94 5.24 20.69
C LEU A 702 -5.46 4.60 19.40
N ASP A 703 -5.72 3.28 19.39
CA ASP A 703 -6.34 2.59 18.27
C ASP A 703 -7.77 3.08 17.98
N GLN A 704 -8.51 3.55 18.99
CA GLN A 704 -9.83 4.17 18.79
C GLN A 704 -9.74 5.58 18.22
N PHE A 705 -8.75 6.38 18.64
CA PHE A 705 -8.57 7.74 18.12
C PHE A 705 -7.92 7.78 16.73
N PHE A 706 -7.03 6.83 16.43
CA PHE A 706 -6.26 6.74 15.19
C PHE A 706 -6.40 5.35 14.54
N PRO A 707 -7.59 4.99 14.01
CA PRO A 707 -7.86 3.63 13.56
C PRO A 707 -6.91 3.15 12.48
N GLY A 708 -6.00 2.24 12.83
CA GLY A 708 -5.08 1.59 11.90
C GLY A 708 -3.69 2.21 11.78
N TYR A 709 -3.32 3.16 12.65
CA TYR A 709 -1.91 3.55 12.82
C TYR A 709 -1.02 2.36 13.23
N SER A 710 -1.61 1.39 13.94
CA SER A 710 -0.99 0.13 14.37
C SER A 710 -0.81 -0.89 13.25
N LYS A 711 -1.53 -0.80 12.12
CA LYS A 711 -1.54 -1.84 11.09
C LYS A 711 -0.28 -1.88 10.20
N GLY A 712 0.56 -0.84 10.26
CA GLY A 712 1.81 -0.76 9.49
C GLY A 712 3.06 -0.71 10.35
N ARG A 713 3.01 -1.15 11.61
CA ARG A 713 4.01 -0.84 12.65
C ARG A 713 4.46 -2.05 13.45
#